data_AF-A0A3D2HUV7-F1
#
_entry.id   AF-A0A3D2HUV7-F1
#
_cell.length_a   1.000
_cell.length_b   1.000
_cell.length_c   1.000
_cell.angle_alpha   90.00
_cell.angle_beta   90.00
_cell.angle_gamma   90.00
#
_symmetry.space_group_name_H-M   'P 1'
#
loop_
_entity.id
_entity.type
_entity.pdbx_description
1 polymer ?
#
loop_
_entity_poly.entity_id
_entity_poly.type
_entity_poly.pdbx_seq_one_letter_code
_entity_poly.pdbx_strand_id
1 'polypeptide(L)'
;MQNTKKRIEILAPAGGYDSLVAAVRSGADAVYLGEKSFSARTSAKNFNDDELKKAVAYCHIHGVKVYVTINTLIFDDEFEQLKSAIISAANADADALIVQNQGVARLAKKLAPKLPLHASTQMSVHTASGVRALYEMGFKRVVLSREMSKDEIRKCAEIPVELEVFVHGALCMSVSGQCYFSAMLGGRSGNRGACAQTCRLPFSVGKNKDGYALSLKDNSLINHIGELEEIGVTSAKIEGRMKRPEYVSAAVRACREQRDFGFVSDETAQTLRGVFSRTGFTDGYFTGKLGKEMFGTRTKSDVISADEKLFSSIRRTYKDEIQNVSVSGKFTARLGENPVLEISDGEHTVTKKSDLLCVKAIKTPLDSDRCKSQLTKTGGTAYKFAKLETCIDNDISLPLSALNSLRREVLAELDEKRSKIHNYTINNAEIFNDIKPFEGKKRAVRARTAGTKIGNGLKECELVFVPLFSDIREIKRLKNEGYKIGVEIPRGMFGREKQIEKALINVKAVGIDDVLCHNIGALYQAKSMNMTLHGGFGLNLVNTYDLLWAQEYGLKSVELSFELTFERINRLGGTIDRGIISYGYLPLMLCRNCPNRSGGIDCKTCKNQSKMQDRKGKRFYLKCDGNCTEVLNCVPLFIADEEISKLSTSFNILRFTVENYVENVENIKDFNGFSMLKDKFTRGLYKRGVE
;
A
#
# COMPACT_ATOMS: atom_id res chain seq x y z
N MET A 1 11.78 -31.76 15.02
CA MET A 1 10.54 -30.99 14.74
C MET A 1 10.46 -30.75 13.24
N GLN A 2 9.52 -31.39 12.55
CA GLN A 2 9.26 -31.07 11.14
C GLN A 2 8.80 -29.61 11.08
N ASN A 3 9.64 -28.75 10.51
CA ASN A 3 9.33 -27.35 10.28
C ASN A 3 8.28 -27.31 9.16
N THR A 4 6.99 -27.41 9.50
CA THR A 4 5.90 -27.21 8.54
C THR A 4 6.03 -25.80 8.01
N LYS A 5 6.64 -25.65 6.83
CA LYS A 5 6.81 -24.38 6.14
C LYS A 5 5.43 -23.72 6.06
N LYS A 6 5.24 -22.59 6.75
CA LYS A 6 3.97 -21.89 6.79
C LYS A 6 3.62 -21.48 5.36
N ARG A 7 2.44 -21.91 4.88
CA ARG A 7 1.99 -21.63 3.52
C ARG A 7 1.78 -20.13 3.31
N ILE A 8 2.03 -19.65 2.11
CA ILE A 8 1.80 -18.26 1.73
C ILE A 8 0.31 -17.89 1.91
N GLU A 9 0.05 -16.77 2.58
CA GLU A 9 -1.29 -16.25 2.88
C GLU A 9 -1.95 -15.71 1.59
N ILE A 10 -3.19 -16.06 1.30
CA ILE A 10 -3.99 -15.42 0.23
C ILE A 10 -4.78 -14.27 0.84
N LEU A 11 -4.34 -13.04 0.55
CA LEU A 11 -4.93 -11.81 1.06
C LEU A 11 -5.88 -11.17 0.05
N ALA A 12 -7.17 -11.19 0.36
CA ALA A 12 -8.24 -10.72 -0.52
C ALA A 12 -8.69 -9.27 -0.22
N PRO A 13 -9.10 -8.50 -1.24
CA PRO A 13 -9.68 -7.18 -1.05
C PRO A 13 -11.15 -7.25 -0.61
N ALA A 14 -11.50 -6.47 0.42
CA ALA A 14 -12.88 -6.27 0.85
C ALA A 14 -13.27 -4.78 0.73
N GLY A 15 -14.01 -4.45 -0.34
CA GLY A 15 -14.55 -3.10 -0.58
C GLY A 15 -15.84 -2.76 0.17
N GLY A 16 -16.46 -3.78 0.76
CA GLY A 16 -17.72 -3.77 1.48
C GLY A 16 -18.08 -5.19 1.89
N TYR A 17 -19.17 -5.35 2.65
CA TYR A 17 -19.51 -6.63 3.28
C TYR A 17 -19.72 -7.78 2.29
N ASP A 18 -20.38 -7.55 1.15
CA ASP A 18 -20.61 -8.60 0.13
C ASP A 18 -19.29 -9.17 -0.43
N SER A 19 -18.31 -8.31 -0.67
CA SER A 19 -16.98 -8.72 -1.16
C SER A 19 -16.19 -9.47 -0.09
N LEU A 20 -16.38 -9.11 1.19
CA LEU A 20 -15.77 -9.80 2.32
C LEU A 20 -16.32 -11.22 2.46
N VAL A 21 -17.65 -11.38 2.42
CA VAL A 21 -18.29 -12.70 2.43
C VAL A 21 -17.80 -13.55 1.25
N ALA A 22 -17.74 -12.98 0.04
CA ALA A 22 -17.23 -13.68 -1.13
C ALA A 22 -15.76 -14.09 -0.97
N ALA A 23 -14.90 -13.25 -0.35
CA ALA A 23 -13.51 -13.60 -0.06
C ALA A 23 -13.40 -14.78 0.91
N VAL A 24 -14.05 -14.68 2.08
CA VAL A 24 -14.01 -15.69 3.14
C VAL A 24 -14.53 -17.04 2.62
N ARG A 25 -15.70 -17.03 1.98
CA ARG A 25 -16.33 -18.24 1.43
C ARG A 25 -15.63 -18.82 0.21
N SER A 26 -14.72 -18.07 -0.42
CA SER A 26 -13.84 -18.60 -1.47
C SER A 26 -12.52 -19.13 -0.91
N GLY A 27 -12.29 -19.05 0.40
CA GLY A 27 -11.14 -19.63 1.09
C GLY A 27 -9.96 -18.69 1.27
N ALA A 28 -10.17 -17.36 1.29
CA ALA A 28 -9.11 -16.42 1.65
C ALA A 28 -8.64 -16.64 3.10
N ASP A 29 -7.33 -16.52 3.35
CA ASP A 29 -6.79 -16.65 4.72
C ASP A 29 -6.78 -15.30 5.45
N ALA A 30 -6.81 -14.20 4.70
CA ALA A 30 -6.93 -12.85 5.22
C ALA A 30 -7.70 -11.94 4.27
N VAL A 31 -8.28 -10.87 4.81
CA VAL A 31 -8.89 -9.78 4.05
C VAL A 31 -8.28 -8.44 4.43
N TYR A 32 -8.21 -7.50 3.49
CA TYR A 32 -7.92 -6.10 3.79
C TYR A 32 -9.05 -5.19 3.33
N LEU A 33 -9.41 -4.25 4.20
CA LEU A 33 -10.53 -3.34 4.03
C LEU A 33 -10.19 -1.92 4.49
N GLY A 34 -11.01 -0.95 4.15
CA GLY A 34 -10.87 0.43 4.63
C GLY A 34 -12.13 0.89 5.37
N GLU A 35 -11.94 1.77 6.34
CA GLU A 35 -13.02 2.57 6.90
C GLU A 35 -13.44 3.65 5.89
N LYS A 36 -14.53 4.37 6.20
CA LYS A 36 -15.03 5.47 5.35
C LYS A 36 -13.99 6.58 5.14
N SER A 37 -13.11 6.81 6.12
CA SER A 37 -12.00 7.78 6.05
C SER A 37 -10.65 7.10 5.83
N PHE A 38 -9.67 7.85 5.31
CA PHE A 38 -8.24 7.49 5.20
C PHE A 38 -7.85 6.25 4.37
N SER A 39 -8.79 5.70 3.61
CA SER A 39 -8.57 4.59 2.68
C SER A 39 -8.16 5.08 1.29
N ALA A 40 -7.10 4.51 0.70
CA ALA A 40 -6.64 4.84 -0.66
C ALA A 40 -7.64 4.45 -1.80
N ARG A 41 -8.89 4.13 -1.45
CA ARG A 41 -10.03 3.86 -2.36
C ARG A 41 -11.29 4.47 -1.75
N THR A 42 -11.35 5.79 -1.67
CA THR A 42 -12.48 6.54 -1.07
C THR A 42 -13.83 6.22 -1.75
N SER A 43 -13.81 5.85 -3.03
CA SER A 43 -15.03 5.46 -3.77
C SER A 43 -15.53 4.02 -3.54
N ALA A 44 -14.86 3.21 -2.70
CA ALA A 44 -15.42 1.92 -2.26
C ALA A 44 -16.55 2.15 -1.24
N LYS A 45 -17.42 1.14 -1.02
CA LYS A 45 -18.49 1.26 0.01
C LYS A 45 -17.87 1.54 1.39
N ASN A 46 -16.74 0.86 1.68
CA ASN A 46 -16.01 0.91 2.94
C ASN A 46 -16.91 0.56 4.15
N PHE A 47 -16.34 0.55 5.35
CA PHE A 47 -17.02 0.09 6.58
C PHE A 47 -17.14 1.27 7.56
N ASN A 48 -18.29 1.39 8.23
CA ASN A 48 -18.40 2.16 9.47
C ASN A 48 -18.02 1.31 10.69
N ASP A 49 -17.95 1.91 11.88
CA ASP A 49 -17.51 1.25 13.12
C ASP A 49 -18.26 -0.06 13.43
N ASP A 50 -19.58 -0.08 13.29
CA ASP A 50 -20.39 -1.27 13.57
C ASP A 50 -20.24 -2.34 12.48
N GLU A 51 -20.17 -1.92 11.22
CA GLU A 51 -19.88 -2.82 10.10
C GLU A 51 -18.48 -3.42 10.22
N LEU A 52 -17.51 -2.65 10.72
CA LEU A 52 -16.14 -3.11 10.95
C LEU A 52 -16.09 -4.18 12.05
N LYS A 53 -16.74 -3.96 13.20
CA LYS A 53 -16.84 -4.96 14.27
C LYS A 53 -17.49 -6.25 13.78
N LYS A 54 -18.59 -6.14 13.01
CA LYS A 54 -19.27 -7.31 12.41
C LYS A 54 -18.37 -8.05 11.42
N ALA A 55 -17.65 -7.30 10.58
CA ALA A 55 -16.73 -7.87 9.60
C ALA A 55 -15.57 -8.62 10.27
N VAL A 56 -14.95 -8.02 11.30
CA VAL A 56 -13.86 -8.66 12.04
C VAL A 56 -14.34 -9.91 12.76
N ALA A 57 -15.47 -9.84 13.47
CA ALA A 57 -16.06 -10.99 14.14
C ALA A 57 -16.35 -12.14 13.16
N TYR A 58 -16.99 -11.86 12.01
CA TYR A 58 -17.26 -12.87 10.98
C TYR A 58 -15.97 -13.51 10.46
N CYS A 59 -14.95 -12.69 10.13
CA CYS A 59 -13.68 -13.21 9.67
C CYS A 59 -12.98 -14.09 10.72
N HIS A 60 -12.91 -13.66 11.98
CA HIS A 60 -12.29 -14.42 13.06
C HIS A 60 -13.00 -15.75 13.35
N ILE A 61 -14.34 -15.78 13.33
CA ILE A 61 -15.13 -17.03 13.42
C ILE A 61 -14.63 -18.02 12.37
N HIS A 62 -14.39 -17.57 11.13
CA HIS A 62 -13.85 -18.38 10.03
C HIS A 62 -12.32 -18.56 10.05
N GLY A 63 -11.59 -18.07 11.07
CA GLY A 63 -10.13 -18.14 11.11
C GLY A 63 -9.42 -17.27 10.05
N VAL A 64 -10.11 -16.26 9.53
CA VAL A 64 -9.62 -15.31 8.53
C VAL A 64 -9.18 -14.03 9.22
N LYS A 65 -7.99 -13.54 8.89
CA LYS A 65 -7.46 -12.29 9.46
C LYS A 65 -8.01 -11.05 8.78
N VAL A 66 -8.06 -9.92 9.50
CA VAL A 66 -8.52 -8.63 8.99
C VAL A 66 -7.46 -7.55 9.14
N TYR A 67 -7.06 -6.94 8.02
CA TYR A 67 -6.13 -5.81 7.99
C TYR A 67 -6.85 -4.52 7.59
N VAL A 68 -6.84 -3.51 8.46
CA VAL A 68 -7.49 -2.21 8.20
C VAL A 68 -6.51 -1.25 7.53
N THR A 69 -6.90 -0.63 6.43
CA THR A 69 -6.05 0.33 5.72
C THR A 69 -6.26 1.76 6.22
N ILE A 70 -5.17 2.38 6.69
CA ILE A 70 -5.05 3.82 6.95
C ILE A 70 -3.84 4.31 6.14
N ASN A 71 -3.98 4.23 4.82
CA ASN A 71 -2.86 4.25 3.89
C ASN A 71 -2.97 5.39 2.85
N THR A 72 -3.37 6.55 3.33
CA THR A 72 -3.39 7.81 2.56
C THR A 72 -2.47 8.83 3.21
N LEU A 73 -2.14 9.90 2.49
CA LEU A 73 -1.54 11.09 3.09
C LEU A 73 -2.55 11.74 4.03
N ILE A 74 -2.15 12.03 5.26
CA ILE A 74 -3.01 12.64 6.29
C ILE A 74 -2.38 13.95 6.75
N PHE A 75 -3.16 15.03 6.71
CA PHE A 75 -2.74 16.37 7.12
C PHE A 75 -3.05 16.63 8.60
N ASP A 76 -2.41 17.61 9.23
CA ASP A 76 -2.58 17.94 10.67
C ASP A 76 -4.05 18.16 11.06
N ASP A 77 -4.83 18.82 10.20
CA ASP A 77 -6.26 19.11 10.41
C ASP A 77 -7.16 17.85 10.42
N GLU A 78 -6.62 16.69 10.09
CA GLU A 78 -7.32 15.41 10.03
C GLU A 78 -6.96 14.46 11.20
N PHE A 79 -6.07 14.87 12.11
CA PHE A 79 -5.49 13.96 13.12
C PHE A 79 -6.49 13.47 14.19
N GLU A 80 -7.47 14.28 14.59
CA GLU A 80 -8.50 13.82 15.55
C GLU A 80 -9.38 12.73 14.94
N GLN A 81 -9.69 12.86 13.65
CA GLN A 81 -10.43 11.84 12.92
C GLN A 81 -9.56 10.59 12.69
N LEU A 82 -8.25 10.75 12.47
CA LEU A 82 -7.29 9.64 12.42
C LEU A 82 -7.21 8.89 13.77
N LYS A 83 -7.13 9.62 14.90
CA LYS A 83 -7.15 9.03 16.25
C LYS A 83 -8.39 8.17 16.43
N SER A 84 -9.55 8.69 16.02
CA SER A 84 -10.82 7.96 16.10
C SER A 84 -10.80 6.68 15.25
N ALA A 85 -10.29 6.73 14.02
CA ALA A 85 -10.17 5.55 13.15
C ALA A 85 -9.23 4.47 13.73
N ILE A 86 -8.06 4.86 14.26
CA ILE A 86 -7.12 3.92 14.90
C ILE A 86 -7.79 3.23 16.10
N ILE A 87 -8.50 3.99 16.94
CA ILE A 87 -9.24 3.48 18.10
C ILE A 87 -10.38 2.55 17.66
N SER A 88 -11.11 2.90 16.60
CA SER A 88 -12.18 2.08 16.02
C SER A 88 -11.65 0.73 15.55
N ALA A 89 -10.55 0.72 14.77
CA ALA A 89 -9.90 -0.49 14.30
C ALA A 89 -9.37 -1.37 15.45
N ALA A 90 -8.79 -0.78 16.49
CA ALA A 90 -8.35 -1.50 17.68
C ALA A 90 -9.52 -2.12 18.46
N ASN A 91 -10.60 -1.36 18.68
CA ASN A 91 -11.82 -1.84 19.35
C ASN A 91 -12.57 -2.91 18.56
N ALA A 92 -12.48 -2.86 17.23
CA ALA A 92 -13.01 -3.89 16.36
C ALA A 92 -12.14 -5.16 16.35
N ASP A 93 -10.98 -5.14 17.01
CA ASP A 93 -10.05 -6.26 17.15
C ASP A 93 -9.32 -6.62 15.85
N ALA A 94 -9.04 -5.65 14.97
CA ALA A 94 -8.31 -5.90 13.73
C ALA A 94 -6.90 -6.49 13.97
N ASP A 95 -6.45 -7.38 13.08
CA ASP A 95 -5.13 -8.03 13.21
C ASP A 95 -3.95 -7.11 12.90
N ALA A 96 -4.15 -6.10 12.07
CA ALA A 96 -3.12 -5.11 11.76
C ALA A 96 -3.67 -3.84 11.11
N LEU A 97 -2.92 -2.74 11.22
CA LEU A 97 -3.11 -1.55 10.40
C LEU A 97 -2.11 -1.52 9.23
N ILE A 98 -2.60 -1.28 8.02
CA ILE A 98 -1.76 -1.00 6.84
C ILE A 98 -1.61 0.52 6.73
N VAL A 99 -0.41 1.04 7.00
CA VAL A 99 -0.15 2.49 7.10
C VAL A 99 0.88 2.97 6.08
N GLN A 100 0.77 4.24 5.66
CA GLN A 100 1.68 4.87 4.70
C GLN A 100 2.69 5.81 5.36
N ASN A 101 2.23 6.77 6.15
CA ASN A 101 3.09 7.84 6.68
C ASN A 101 3.65 7.51 8.05
N GLN A 102 4.84 8.04 8.35
CA GLN A 102 5.53 7.77 9.62
C GLN A 102 4.84 8.45 10.80
N GLY A 103 4.20 9.60 10.56
CA GLY A 103 3.37 10.27 11.55
C GLY A 103 2.15 9.46 11.95
N VAL A 104 1.54 8.73 11.01
CA VAL A 104 0.43 7.80 11.27
C VAL A 104 0.93 6.61 12.10
N ALA A 105 2.05 6.01 11.70
CA ALA A 105 2.66 4.91 12.46
C ALA A 105 3.02 5.32 13.89
N ARG A 106 3.53 6.55 14.07
CA ARG A 106 3.83 7.14 15.39
C ARG A 106 2.58 7.26 16.26
N LEU A 107 1.49 7.82 15.73
CA LEU A 107 0.24 7.98 16.47
C LEU A 107 -0.37 6.61 16.81
N ALA A 108 -0.39 5.67 15.85
CA ALA A 108 -0.92 4.33 16.06
C ALA A 108 -0.20 3.60 17.20
N LYS A 109 1.14 3.67 17.26
CA LYS A 109 1.91 3.11 18.37
C LYS A 109 1.65 3.79 19.71
N LYS A 110 1.37 5.09 19.72
CA LYS A 110 1.03 5.83 20.96
C LYS A 110 -0.33 5.37 21.51
N LEU A 111 -1.32 5.19 20.63
CA LEU A 111 -2.69 4.83 20.97
C LEU A 111 -2.87 3.33 21.26
N ALA A 112 -2.36 2.46 20.40
CA ALA A 112 -2.51 1.00 20.50
C ALA A 112 -1.15 0.31 20.27
N PRO A 113 -0.23 0.34 21.26
CA PRO A 113 1.15 -0.13 21.07
C PRO A 113 1.30 -1.58 20.63
N LYS A 114 0.32 -2.44 20.95
CA LYS A 114 0.31 -3.86 20.61
C LYS A 114 -0.33 -4.17 19.26
N LEU A 115 -1.06 -3.23 18.65
CA LEU A 115 -1.70 -3.41 17.34
C LEU A 115 -0.62 -3.44 16.24
N PRO A 116 -0.45 -4.56 15.50
CA PRO A 116 0.59 -4.67 14.49
C PRO A 116 0.46 -3.63 13.37
N LEU A 117 1.61 -3.14 12.89
CA LEU A 117 1.68 -2.24 11.75
C LEU A 117 2.29 -2.95 10.54
N HIS A 118 1.61 -2.83 9.41
CA HIS A 118 2.05 -3.27 8.09
C HIS A 118 2.38 -2.03 7.25
N ALA A 119 3.56 -2.02 6.62
CA ALA A 119 4.02 -0.91 5.80
C ALA A 119 3.37 -0.98 4.42
N SER A 120 2.57 0.03 4.06
CA SER A 120 1.83 0.05 2.81
C SER A 120 2.73 0.12 1.59
N THR A 121 2.27 -0.43 0.46
CA THR A 121 2.92 -0.25 -0.86
C THR A 121 3.07 1.23 -1.25
N GLN A 122 2.26 2.12 -0.66
CA GLN A 122 2.37 3.58 -0.82
C GLN A 122 3.64 4.18 -0.19
N MET A 123 4.40 3.40 0.59
CA MET A 123 5.71 3.80 1.13
C MET A 123 6.85 3.64 0.11
N SER A 124 6.52 3.14 -1.09
CA SER A 124 7.47 3.00 -2.21
C SER A 124 8.68 2.14 -1.85
N VAL A 125 8.50 1.04 -1.11
CA VAL A 125 9.61 0.18 -0.68
C VAL A 125 9.99 -0.75 -1.83
N HIS A 126 11.14 -0.47 -2.44
CA HIS A 126 11.62 -1.19 -3.62
C HIS A 126 13.09 -1.63 -3.48
N THR A 127 13.56 -1.78 -2.24
CA THR A 127 14.94 -2.12 -1.87
C THR A 127 14.99 -2.91 -0.57
N ALA A 128 16.02 -3.75 -0.39
CA ALA A 128 16.25 -4.50 0.84
C ALA A 128 16.61 -3.55 2.01
N SER A 129 17.36 -2.49 1.71
CA SER A 129 17.62 -1.36 2.64
C SER A 129 16.33 -0.72 3.17
N GLY A 130 15.31 -0.53 2.33
CA GLY A 130 14.03 0.02 2.75
C GLY A 130 13.24 -0.93 3.63
N VAL A 131 13.27 -2.23 3.31
CA VAL A 131 12.68 -3.29 4.14
C VAL A 131 13.36 -3.37 5.51
N ARG A 132 14.70 -3.31 5.55
CA ARG A 132 15.49 -3.29 6.80
C ARG A 132 15.12 -2.10 7.68
N ALA A 133 15.03 -0.91 7.11
CA ALA A 133 14.64 0.29 7.84
C ALA A 133 13.28 0.14 8.53
N LEU A 134 12.29 -0.42 7.82
CA LEU A 134 10.94 -0.62 8.37
C LEU A 134 10.89 -1.73 9.41
N TYR A 135 11.66 -2.80 9.23
CA TYR A 135 11.82 -3.85 10.23
C TYR A 135 12.38 -3.28 11.55
N GLU A 136 13.42 -2.45 11.49
CA GLU A 136 14.00 -1.78 12.67
C GLU A 136 13.05 -0.75 13.30
N MET A 137 12.18 -0.15 12.49
CA MET A 137 11.05 0.66 12.98
C MET A 137 9.93 -0.20 13.58
N GLY A 138 10.04 -1.53 13.64
CA GLY A 138 9.08 -2.42 14.29
C GLY A 138 7.83 -2.77 13.47
N PHE A 139 7.82 -2.50 12.16
CA PHE A 139 6.77 -3.01 11.28
C PHE A 139 6.83 -4.55 11.23
N LYS A 140 5.66 -5.20 11.25
CA LYS A 140 5.56 -6.67 11.24
C LYS A 140 5.53 -7.24 9.82
N ARG A 141 5.06 -6.44 8.86
CA ARG A 141 4.99 -6.80 7.44
C ARG A 141 5.30 -5.62 6.56
N VAL A 142 5.96 -5.87 5.42
CA VAL A 142 6.27 -4.86 4.40
C VAL A 142 5.65 -5.25 3.07
N VAL A 143 4.77 -4.39 2.56
CA VAL A 143 4.17 -4.56 1.24
C VAL A 143 5.12 -3.97 0.20
N LEU A 144 5.73 -4.84 -0.61
CA LEU A 144 6.73 -4.44 -1.59
C LEU A 144 6.12 -3.65 -2.76
N SER A 145 6.97 -2.88 -3.45
CA SER A 145 6.59 -2.21 -4.69
C SER A 145 6.25 -3.24 -5.77
N ARG A 146 5.21 -2.96 -6.57
CA ARG A 146 4.74 -3.85 -7.64
C ARG A 146 5.69 -3.93 -8.84
N GLU A 147 6.64 -3.01 -8.89
CA GLU A 147 7.57 -2.81 -9.99
C GLU A 147 8.91 -3.54 -9.77
N MET A 148 8.98 -4.44 -8.79
CA MET A 148 10.19 -5.21 -8.46
C MET A 148 10.30 -6.52 -9.24
N SER A 149 11.53 -6.93 -9.52
CA SER A 149 11.84 -8.26 -10.06
C SER A 149 11.94 -9.33 -8.96
N LYS A 150 11.87 -10.59 -9.35
CA LYS A 150 12.05 -11.71 -8.41
C LYS A 150 13.38 -11.69 -7.65
N ASP A 151 14.44 -11.21 -8.28
CA ASP A 151 15.77 -11.14 -7.64
C ASP A 151 15.85 -10.00 -6.63
N GLU A 152 15.16 -8.88 -6.91
CA GLU A 152 15.03 -7.77 -5.96
C GLU A 152 14.15 -8.19 -4.76
N ILE A 153 13.09 -8.94 -4.99
CA ILE A 153 12.25 -9.52 -3.92
C ILE A 153 13.05 -10.52 -3.08
N ARG A 154 13.87 -11.38 -3.71
CA ARG A 154 14.71 -12.35 -2.98
C ARG A 154 15.68 -11.70 -2.01
N LYS A 155 16.31 -10.59 -2.41
CA LYS A 155 17.16 -9.81 -1.50
C LYS A 155 16.38 -9.23 -0.32
N CYS A 156 15.13 -8.83 -0.53
CA CYS A 156 14.27 -8.35 0.54
C CYS A 156 13.87 -9.47 1.52
N ALA A 157 13.77 -10.71 1.05
CA ALA A 157 13.40 -11.87 1.88
C ALA A 157 14.51 -12.29 2.86
N GLU A 158 15.73 -11.77 2.70
CA GLU A 158 16.83 -11.94 3.66
C GLU A 158 16.62 -11.14 4.97
N ILE A 159 15.66 -10.20 4.99
CA ILE A 159 15.30 -9.42 6.16
C ILE A 159 14.23 -10.20 6.95
N PRO A 160 14.35 -10.37 8.28
CA PRO A 160 13.43 -11.16 9.10
C PRO A 160 12.11 -10.42 9.39
N VAL A 161 11.39 -10.02 8.34
CA VAL A 161 10.08 -9.37 8.38
C VAL A 161 9.16 -10.04 7.37
N GLU A 162 7.84 -10.09 7.64
CA GLU A 162 6.91 -10.65 6.66
C GLU A 162 6.88 -9.78 5.39
N LEU A 163 6.85 -10.41 4.22
CA LEU A 163 6.78 -9.74 2.93
C LEU A 163 5.43 -10.03 2.27
N GLU A 164 4.85 -8.98 1.69
CA GLU A 164 3.60 -9.04 0.95
C GLU A 164 3.80 -8.52 -0.47
N VAL A 165 3.33 -9.29 -1.45
CA VAL A 165 3.46 -8.98 -2.89
C VAL A 165 2.08 -9.00 -3.54
N PHE A 166 1.78 -8.00 -4.38
CA PHE A 166 0.57 -8.04 -5.19
C PHE A 166 0.69 -9.07 -6.30
N VAL A 167 -0.18 -10.06 -6.31
CA VAL A 167 -0.16 -11.17 -7.27
C VAL A 167 -1.21 -11.06 -8.36
N HIS A 168 -2.25 -10.25 -8.18
CA HIS A 168 -3.28 -10.12 -9.22
C HIS A 168 -4.00 -8.78 -9.15
N GLY A 169 -4.43 -8.25 -10.30
CA GLY A 169 -5.27 -7.06 -10.40
C GLY A 169 -4.62 -5.88 -11.13
N ALA A 170 -5.18 -4.68 -10.97
CA ALA A 170 -4.77 -3.52 -11.75
C ALA A 170 -3.32 -3.08 -11.45
N LEU A 171 -2.47 -3.05 -12.48
CA LEU A 171 -1.06 -2.62 -12.37
C LEU A 171 -0.93 -1.11 -12.61
N CYS A 172 -0.26 -0.40 -11.70
CA CYS A 172 0.03 1.02 -11.89
C CYS A 172 1.28 1.22 -12.76
N MET A 173 1.31 2.29 -13.55
CA MET A 173 2.49 2.66 -14.33
C MET A 173 3.54 3.36 -13.47
N SER A 174 3.09 4.17 -12.51
CA SER A 174 3.98 4.82 -11.55
C SER A 174 4.26 3.89 -10.39
N VAL A 175 5.49 3.93 -9.89
CA VAL A 175 5.88 3.39 -8.59
C VAL A 175 4.89 3.87 -7.53
N SER A 176 4.41 2.93 -6.72
CA SER A 176 3.34 3.15 -5.76
C SER A 176 3.76 4.19 -4.71
N GLY A 177 2.88 5.15 -4.39
CA GLY A 177 3.21 6.31 -3.53
C GLY A 177 3.95 7.47 -4.21
N GLN A 178 4.39 7.31 -5.47
CA GLN A 178 5.17 8.32 -6.21
C GLN A 178 4.41 8.93 -7.40
N CYS A 179 3.07 8.93 -7.36
CA CYS A 179 2.21 9.44 -8.43
C CYS A 179 1.43 10.68 -7.99
N TYR A 180 1.85 11.84 -8.45
CA TYR A 180 1.22 13.13 -8.22
C TYR A 180 0.43 13.62 -9.43
N PHE A 181 0.34 12.79 -10.48
CA PHE A 181 -0.12 13.23 -11.80
C PHE A 181 -1.57 13.68 -11.80
N SER A 182 -2.46 12.88 -11.21
CA SER A 182 -3.89 13.20 -11.09
C SER A 182 -4.13 14.43 -10.20
N ALA A 183 -3.38 14.53 -9.08
CA ALA A 183 -3.44 15.69 -8.19
C ALA A 183 -3.09 16.96 -8.94
N MET A 184 -1.93 16.97 -9.61
CA MET A 184 -1.43 18.17 -10.27
C MET A 184 -2.34 18.64 -11.41
N LEU A 185 -2.95 17.72 -12.16
CA LEU A 185 -3.83 18.07 -13.27
C LEU A 185 -5.25 18.50 -12.86
N GLY A 186 -5.78 17.97 -11.75
CA GLY A 186 -7.20 18.16 -11.42
C GLY A 186 -7.57 18.07 -9.94
N GLY A 187 -6.63 18.24 -9.01
CA GLY A 187 -6.88 18.25 -7.56
C GLY A 187 -7.06 16.87 -6.93
N ARG A 188 -7.32 15.83 -7.72
CA ARG A 188 -7.64 14.48 -7.23
C ARG A 188 -6.38 13.65 -6.92
N SER A 189 -6.00 13.53 -5.65
CA SER A 189 -4.75 12.85 -5.30
C SER A 189 -4.87 11.33 -5.30
N GLY A 190 -3.95 10.67 -6.01
CA GLY A 190 -3.82 9.21 -5.96
C GLY A 190 -3.31 8.71 -4.61
N ASN A 191 -2.48 9.52 -3.95
CA ASN A 191 -1.92 9.23 -2.63
C ASN A 191 -2.95 9.47 -1.50
N ARG A 192 -4.09 10.11 -1.81
CA ARG A 192 -5.25 10.25 -0.90
C ARG A 192 -6.47 9.42 -1.33
N GLY A 193 -6.29 8.53 -2.30
CA GLY A 193 -7.34 7.60 -2.73
C GLY A 193 -8.34 8.13 -3.75
N ALA A 194 -8.18 9.36 -4.22
CA ALA A 194 -9.05 10.03 -5.20
C ALA A 194 -8.62 9.85 -6.68
N CYS A 195 -7.60 9.02 -6.96
CA CYS A 195 -6.98 8.84 -8.29
C CYS A 195 -7.98 8.85 -9.47
N ALA A 196 -7.81 9.79 -10.40
CA ALA A 196 -8.65 9.90 -11.61
C ALA A 196 -8.23 8.96 -12.75
N GLN A 197 -7.25 8.07 -12.52
CA GLN A 197 -6.72 7.13 -13.51
C GLN A 197 -6.22 7.80 -14.80
N THR A 198 -5.60 8.98 -14.69
CA THR A 198 -5.08 9.75 -15.83
C THR A 198 -4.17 8.91 -16.73
N CYS A 199 -3.36 8.01 -16.18
CA CYS A 199 -2.49 7.10 -16.94
C CYS A 199 -3.23 6.15 -17.91
N ARG A 200 -4.56 6.04 -17.80
CA ARG A 200 -5.41 5.25 -18.69
C ARG A 200 -5.93 6.03 -19.89
N LEU A 201 -5.70 7.34 -19.94
CA LEU A 201 -6.09 8.19 -21.07
C LEU A 201 -5.09 8.06 -22.24
N PRO A 202 -5.47 8.48 -23.46
CA PRO A 202 -4.56 8.52 -24.60
C PRO A 202 -3.38 9.47 -24.35
N PHE A 203 -2.17 8.95 -24.58
CA PHE A 203 -0.90 9.67 -24.52
C PHE A 203 0.00 9.19 -25.65
N SER A 204 0.40 10.10 -26.53
CA SER A 204 1.26 9.81 -27.67
C SER A 204 2.74 9.92 -27.32
N VAL A 205 3.55 9.08 -27.96
CA VAL A 205 5.02 9.11 -27.90
C VAL A 205 5.58 8.86 -29.31
N GLY A 206 6.60 9.63 -29.69
CA GLY A 206 7.21 9.56 -31.03
C GLY A 206 6.18 9.71 -32.15
N LYS A 207 6.13 8.74 -33.06
CA LYS A 207 5.19 8.72 -34.21
C LYS A 207 3.80 8.14 -33.87
N ASN A 208 3.62 7.55 -32.68
CA ASN A 208 2.36 6.91 -32.30
C ASN A 208 1.37 7.93 -31.71
N LYS A 209 0.56 8.57 -32.56
CA LYS A 209 -0.33 9.70 -32.20
C LYS A 209 -1.56 9.30 -31.36
N ASP A 210 -2.05 8.07 -31.48
CA ASP A 210 -3.23 7.56 -30.76
C ASP A 210 -2.85 6.53 -29.68
N GLY A 211 -1.60 6.58 -29.21
CA GLY A 211 -1.06 5.64 -28.23
C GLY A 211 -1.61 5.81 -26.81
N TYR A 212 -1.32 4.80 -25.99
CA TYR A 212 -1.60 4.81 -24.55
C TYR A 212 -0.29 4.61 -23.77
N ALA A 213 0.58 5.62 -23.83
CA ALA A 213 1.96 5.51 -23.36
C ALA A 213 2.15 5.28 -21.85
N LEU A 214 1.07 5.32 -21.07
CA LEU A 214 1.08 5.09 -19.63
C LEU A 214 0.14 3.95 -19.17
N SER A 215 -0.53 3.26 -20.09
CA SER A 215 -1.49 2.22 -19.73
C SER A 215 -0.86 0.84 -19.80
N LEU A 216 -0.73 0.19 -18.64
CA LEU A 216 -0.25 -1.19 -18.53
C LEU A 216 -1.41 -2.22 -18.56
N LYS A 217 -1.13 -3.43 -19.01
CA LYS A 217 -1.98 -4.60 -18.74
C LYS A 217 -2.11 -4.82 -17.24
N ASP A 218 -3.09 -5.62 -16.84
CA ASP A 218 -3.26 -5.97 -15.43
C ASP A 218 -2.20 -7.00 -14.99
N ASN A 219 -1.78 -6.94 -13.73
CA ASN A 219 -0.76 -7.82 -13.17
C ASN A 219 -1.35 -9.21 -12.91
N SER A 220 -0.61 -10.26 -13.25
CA SER A 220 -0.90 -11.61 -12.76
C SER A 220 0.38 -12.40 -12.52
N LEU A 221 0.68 -12.61 -11.26
CA LEU A 221 1.73 -13.48 -10.74
C LEU A 221 1.12 -14.73 -10.09
N ILE A 222 -0.15 -15.06 -10.39
CA ILE A 222 -0.83 -16.22 -9.81
C ILE A 222 0.02 -17.45 -10.04
N ASN A 223 0.39 -17.76 -11.29
CA ASN A 223 1.25 -18.91 -11.64
C ASN A 223 2.65 -18.88 -10.98
N HIS A 224 3.06 -17.76 -10.39
CA HIS A 224 4.32 -17.61 -9.65
C HIS A 224 4.15 -17.66 -8.12
N ILE A 225 2.97 -17.95 -7.58
CA ILE A 225 2.74 -18.04 -6.13
C ILE A 225 3.68 -19.07 -5.47
N GLY A 226 3.91 -20.22 -6.10
CA GLY A 226 4.88 -21.20 -5.60
C GLY A 226 6.32 -20.66 -5.56
N GLU A 227 6.75 -19.96 -6.61
CA GLU A 227 8.07 -19.31 -6.67
C GLU A 227 8.20 -18.20 -5.61
N LEU A 228 7.12 -17.44 -5.35
CA LEU A 228 7.09 -16.42 -4.29
C LEU A 228 7.21 -17.05 -2.89
N GLU A 229 6.52 -18.17 -2.64
CA GLU A 229 6.62 -18.94 -1.39
C GLU A 229 8.01 -19.56 -1.18
N GLU A 230 8.67 -20.00 -2.26
CA GLU A 230 10.08 -20.43 -2.24
C GLU A 230 11.04 -19.30 -1.90
N ILE A 231 10.79 -18.10 -2.46
CA ILE A 231 11.58 -16.90 -2.15
C ILE A 231 11.43 -16.47 -0.68
N GLY A 232 10.33 -16.82 -0.01
CA GLY A 232 10.04 -16.44 1.38
C GLY A 232 9.00 -15.34 1.52
N VAL A 233 8.24 -15.05 0.47
CA VAL A 233 7.07 -14.15 0.54
C VAL A 233 5.98 -14.81 1.36
N THR A 234 5.42 -14.05 2.31
CA THR A 234 4.48 -14.55 3.33
C THR A 234 3.02 -14.27 2.99
N SER A 235 2.73 -13.27 2.16
CA SER A 235 1.37 -12.95 1.72
C SER A 235 1.27 -12.58 0.23
N ALA A 236 0.36 -13.25 -0.48
CA ALA A 236 -0.02 -13.04 -1.87
C ALA A 236 -1.28 -12.17 -1.91
N LYS A 237 -1.11 -10.89 -2.21
CA LYS A 237 -2.18 -9.89 -2.16
C LYS A 237 -2.88 -9.70 -3.49
N ILE A 238 -4.21 -9.71 -3.45
CA ILE A 238 -5.05 -9.42 -4.61
C ILE A 238 -5.46 -7.94 -4.59
N GLU A 239 -5.21 -7.20 -5.68
CA GLU A 239 -5.70 -5.82 -5.86
C GLU A 239 -7.15 -5.83 -6.35
N GLY A 240 -8.04 -5.12 -5.67
CA GLY A 240 -9.43 -5.06 -6.14
C GLY A 240 -10.48 -4.52 -5.19
N ARG A 241 -10.18 -3.61 -4.26
CA ARG A 241 -11.19 -3.12 -3.30
C ARG A 241 -12.40 -2.43 -3.92
N MET A 242 -12.32 -1.97 -5.17
CA MET A 242 -13.47 -1.42 -5.91
C MET A 242 -14.16 -2.45 -6.82
N LYS A 243 -13.77 -3.72 -6.73
CA LYS A 243 -14.28 -4.79 -7.59
C LYS A 243 -15.49 -5.46 -6.97
N ARG A 244 -16.31 -6.07 -7.83
CA ARG A 244 -17.51 -6.80 -7.43
C ARG A 244 -17.13 -8.10 -6.69
N PRO A 245 -18.02 -8.64 -5.83
CA PRO A 245 -17.79 -9.88 -5.11
C PRO A 245 -17.36 -11.06 -6.02
N GLU A 246 -17.90 -11.14 -7.24
CA GLU A 246 -17.56 -12.20 -8.19
C GLU A 246 -16.09 -12.16 -8.65
N TYR A 247 -15.52 -10.96 -8.82
CA TYR A 247 -14.10 -10.81 -9.10
C TYR A 247 -13.26 -11.30 -7.93
N VAL A 248 -13.64 -10.91 -6.71
CA VAL A 248 -12.92 -11.31 -5.49
C VAL A 248 -12.92 -12.83 -5.35
N SER A 249 -14.09 -13.45 -5.53
CA SER A 249 -14.25 -14.90 -5.48
C SER A 249 -13.38 -15.62 -6.53
N ALA A 250 -13.44 -15.20 -7.79
CA ALA A 250 -12.65 -15.80 -8.87
C ALA A 250 -11.14 -15.67 -8.63
N ALA A 251 -10.67 -14.50 -8.20
CA ALA A 251 -9.25 -14.26 -7.92
C ALA A 251 -8.75 -15.06 -6.71
N VAL A 252 -9.54 -15.16 -5.63
CA VAL A 252 -9.20 -15.97 -4.46
C VAL A 252 -9.09 -17.45 -4.83
N ARG A 253 -10.05 -18.00 -5.58
CA ARG A 253 -9.98 -19.40 -6.03
C ARG A 253 -8.76 -19.68 -6.89
N ALA A 254 -8.47 -18.82 -7.86
CA ALA A 254 -7.29 -18.98 -8.71
C ALA A 254 -5.99 -18.98 -7.88
N CYS A 255 -5.88 -18.10 -6.89
CA CYS A 255 -4.71 -18.08 -6.00
C CYS A 255 -4.63 -19.33 -5.11
N ARG A 256 -5.77 -19.81 -4.61
CA ARG A 256 -5.87 -21.03 -3.80
C ARG A 256 -5.49 -22.27 -4.59
N GLU A 257 -6.07 -22.47 -5.77
CA GLU A 257 -5.73 -23.61 -6.63
C GLU A 257 -4.23 -23.64 -6.92
N GLN A 258 -3.64 -22.51 -7.30
CA GLN A 258 -2.21 -22.46 -7.54
C GLN A 258 -1.38 -22.77 -6.29
N ARG A 259 -1.73 -22.18 -5.14
CA ARG A 259 -0.99 -22.42 -3.88
C ARG A 259 -1.09 -23.87 -3.43
N ASP A 260 -2.28 -24.47 -3.53
CA ASP A 260 -2.57 -25.74 -2.90
C ASP A 260 -2.26 -26.94 -3.79
N PHE A 261 -2.47 -26.79 -5.10
CA PHE A 261 -2.33 -27.86 -6.09
C PHE A 261 -1.20 -27.60 -7.09
N GLY A 262 -0.62 -26.39 -7.13
CA GLY A 262 0.47 -26.05 -8.04
C GLY A 262 0.04 -25.65 -9.45
N PHE A 263 -1.27 -25.63 -9.74
CA PHE A 263 -1.83 -25.20 -11.01
C PHE A 263 -3.19 -24.51 -10.82
N VAL A 264 -3.62 -23.74 -11.82
CA VAL A 264 -4.99 -23.21 -11.92
C VAL A 264 -5.74 -24.03 -12.96
N SER A 265 -6.93 -24.53 -12.62
CA SER A 265 -7.78 -25.26 -13.55
C SER A 265 -8.22 -24.40 -14.74
N ASP A 266 -8.48 -25.03 -15.89
CA ASP A 266 -8.93 -24.30 -17.08
C ASP A 266 -10.24 -23.54 -16.84
N GLU A 267 -11.16 -24.11 -16.06
CA GLU A 267 -12.41 -23.47 -15.66
C GLU A 267 -12.15 -22.20 -14.85
N THR A 268 -11.30 -22.27 -13.81
CA THR A 268 -10.95 -21.11 -12.98
C THR A 268 -10.18 -20.07 -13.78
N ALA A 269 -9.27 -20.47 -14.67
CA ALA A 269 -8.53 -19.56 -15.54
C ALA A 269 -9.43 -18.84 -16.54
N GLN A 270 -10.41 -19.53 -17.14
CA GLN A 270 -11.41 -18.92 -18.01
C GLN A 270 -12.32 -17.97 -17.23
N THR A 271 -12.79 -18.37 -16.06
CA THR A 271 -13.60 -17.54 -15.16
C THR A 271 -12.88 -16.25 -14.80
N LEU A 272 -11.62 -16.34 -14.36
CA LEU A 272 -10.80 -15.18 -13.98
C LEU A 272 -10.62 -14.21 -15.15
N ARG A 273 -10.33 -14.73 -16.35
CA ARG A 273 -10.23 -13.91 -17.58
C ARG A 273 -11.56 -13.25 -17.94
N GLY A 274 -12.68 -13.94 -17.78
CA GLY A 274 -14.01 -13.45 -18.11
C GLY A 274 -14.47 -12.31 -17.20
N VAL A 275 -14.17 -12.38 -15.90
CA VAL A 275 -14.51 -11.30 -14.95
C VAL A 275 -13.54 -10.11 -15.00
N PHE A 276 -12.34 -10.30 -15.55
CA PHE A 276 -11.30 -9.28 -15.51
C PHE A 276 -10.19 -9.48 -16.55
N SER A 277 -10.14 -8.60 -17.55
CA SER A 277 -8.94 -8.43 -18.37
C SER A 277 -8.97 -7.07 -19.08
N ARG A 278 -7.80 -6.44 -19.20
CA ARG A 278 -7.52 -5.36 -20.15
C ARG A 278 -6.53 -5.90 -21.17
N THR A 279 -7.01 -6.42 -22.30
CA THR A 279 -6.15 -6.99 -23.36
C THR A 279 -5.08 -8.01 -22.86
N GLY A 280 -5.36 -8.69 -21.75
CA GLY A 280 -4.51 -9.73 -21.13
C GLY A 280 -3.86 -9.34 -19.80
N PHE A 281 -3.04 -10.25 -19.28
CA PHE A 281 -2.23 -10.05 -18.08
C PHE A 281 -0.75 -9.88 -18.41
N THR A 282 0.02 -9.36 -17.45
CA THR A 282 1.48 -9.27 -17.51
C THR A 282 2.12 -9.67 -16.18
N ASP A 283 3.31 -10.25 -16.26
CA ASP A 283 4.23 -10.59 -15.17
C ASP A 283 5.58 -9.85 -15.32
N GLY A 284 5.65 -8.87 -16.24
CA GLY A 284 6.90 -8.38 -16.81
C GLY A 284 7.86 -7.73 -15.81
N TYR A 285 7.36 -7.16 -14.72
CA TYR A 285 8.21 -6.67 -13.63
C TYR A 285 8.90 -7.83 -12.91
N PHE A 286 8.11 -8.83 -12.49
CA PHE A 286 8.60 -9.99 -11.76
C PHE A 286 9.63 -10.78 -12.57
N THR A 287 9.38 -11.00 -13.86
CA THR A 287 10.28 -11.72 -14.78
C THR A 287 11.42 -10.86 -15.34
N GLY A 288 11.44 -9.55 -15.05
CA GLY A 288 12.43 -8.60 -15.58
C GLY A 288 12.26 -8.25 -17.06
N LYS A 289 11.19 -8.74 -17.72
CA LYS A 289 10.88 -8.49 -19.14
C LYS A 289 10.14 -7.17 -19.33
N LEU A 290 10.83 -6.05 -19.07
CA LEU A 290 10.28 -4.72 -19.28
C LEU A 290 10.14 -4.40 -20.76
N GLY A 291 8.98 -3.96 -21.22
CA GLY A 291 8.79 -3.68 -22.64
C GLY A 291 7.40 -3.28 -23.06
N LYS A 292 7.21 -3.21 -24.39
CA LYS A 292 5.94 -2.92 -25.05
C LYS A 292 4.84 -3.91 -24.65
N GLU A 293 5.21 -5.18 -24.42
CA GLU A 293 4.26 -6.25 -24.09
C GLU A 293 3.52 -6.06 -22.76
N MET A 294 4.07 -5.23 -21.86
CA MET A 294 3.40 -4.86 -20.61
C MET A 294 2.31 -3.81 -20.82
N PHE A 295 2.28 -3.10 -21.94
CA PHE A 295 1.29 -2.07 -22.22
C PHE A 295 0.00 -2.69 -22.75
N GLY A 296 -1.13 -2.12 -22.35
CA GLY A 296 -2.46 -2.63 -22.70
C GLY A 296 -3.56 -1.61 -22.42
N THR A 297 -4.65 -1.74 -23.16
CA THR A 297 -5.83 -0.89 -23.04
C THR A 297 -7.06 -1.75 -22.79
N ARG A 298 -8.14 -1.11 -22.33
CA ARG A 298 -9.43 -1.79 -22.21
C ARG A 298 -10.18 -1.65 -23.53
N THR A 299 -10.60 -2.76 -24.10
CA THR A 299 -11.39 -2.80 -25.34
C THR A 299 -12.89 -2.97 -25.04
N LYS A 300 -13.76 -2.75 -26.03
CA LYS A 300 -15.21 -3.00 -25.88
C LYS A 300 -15.52 -4.48 -25.64
N SER A 301 -14.78 -5.39 -26.28
CA SER A 301 -14.90 -6.84 -26.06
C SER A 301 -14.60 -7.24 -24.61
N ASP A 302 -13.63 -6.59 -23.96
CA ASP A 302 -13.31 -6.80 -22.53
C ASP A 302 -14.43 -6.38 -21.57
N VAL A 303 -15.41 -5.60 -22.05
CA VAL A 303 -16.59 -5.19 -21.26
C VAL A 303 -17.74 -6.17 -21.46
N ILE A 304 -17.86 -6.74 -22.66
CA ILE A 304 -18.96 -7.62 -23.07
C ILE A 304 -18.75 -9.07 -22.57
N SER A 305 -17.49 -9.51 -22.39
CA SER A 305 -17.17 -10.86 -21.89
C SER A 305 -17.63 -11.15 -20.45
N ALA A 306 -18.05 -10.13 -19.71
CA ALA A 306 -18.57 -10.22 -18.36
C ALA A 306 -20.10 -10.22 -18.38
N ASP A 307 -20.71 -11.32 -18.84
CA ASP A 307 -22.16 -11.46 -18.92
C ASP A 307 -22.79 -11.89 -17.58
N GLU A 308 -24.10 -11.68 -17.44
CA GLU A 308 -24.82 -11.99 -16.20
C GLU A 308 -24.86 -13.50 -15.89
N LYS A 309 -24.73 -14.35 -16.91
CA LYS A 309 -24.67 -15.80 -16.74
C LYS A 309 -23.39 -16.21 -16.00
N LEU A 310 -22.24 -15.66 -16.39
CA LEU A 310 -20.97 -15.85 -15.70
C LEU A 310 -21.01 -15.32 -14.27
N PHE A 311 -21.55 -14.12 -14.04
CA PHE A 311 -21.67 -13.61 -12.67
C PHE A 311 -22.60 -14.46 -11.80
N SER A 312 -23.71 -14.95 -12.35
CA SER A 312 -24.63 -15.86 -11.66
C SER A 312 -23.97 -17.19 -11.32
N SER A 313 -23.19 -17.79 -12.23
CA SER A 313 -22.47 -19.03 -11.96
C SER A 313 -21.45 -18.82 -10.83
N ILE A 314 -20.69 -17.73 -10.86
CA ILE A 314 -19.74 -17.40 -9.80
C ILE A 314 -20.46 -17.14 -8.47
N ARG A 315 -21.59 -16.43 -8.43
CA ARG A 315 -22.35 -16.23 -7.18
C ARG A 315 -22.79 -17.53 -6.52
N ARG A 316 -23.15 -18.55 -7.30
CA ARG A 316 -23.54 -19.87 -6.77
C ARG A 316 -22.42 -20.54 -5.98
N THR A 317 -21.17 -20.32 -6.40
CA THR A 317 -20.00 -20.96 -5.77
C THR A 317 -19.69 -20.47 -4.35
N TYR A 318 -20.21 -19.31 -3.93
CA TYR A 318 -20.03 -18.77 -2.57
C TYR A 318 -21.35 -18.41 -1.89
N LYS A 319 -22.46 -18.98 -2.38
CA LYS A 319 -23.81 -18.74 -1.85
C LYS A 319 -23.98 -19.27 -0.43
N ASP A 320 -23.51 -20.49 -0.20
CA ASP A 320 -23.66 -21.19 1.07
C ASP A 320 -22.50 -20.89 2.00
N GLU A 321 -22.70 -21.09 3.30
CA GLU A 321 -21.65 -20.84 4.30
C GLU A 321 -20.49 -21.84 4.14
N ILE A 322 -19.26 -21.35 4.32
CA ILE A 322 -18.10 -22.24 4.28
C ILE A 322 -17.88 -22.87 5.66
N GLN A 323 -17.96 -24.20 5.74
CA GLN A 323 -17.71 -24.94 6.98
C GLN A 323 -16.21 -25.29 7.13
N ASN A 324 -15.37 -24.26 7.30
CA ASN A 324 -13.92 -24.38 7.33
C ASN A 324 -13.31 -24.57 8.73
N VAL A 325 -14.11 -24.53 9.79
CA VAL A 325 -13.68 -24.77 11.18
C VAL A 325 -14.06 -26.17 11.60
N SER A 326 -13.08 -27.01 11.88
CA SER A 326 -13.31 -28.37 12.37
C SER A 326 -13.64 -28.36 13.86
N VAL A 327 -14.73 -29.00 14.27
CA VAL A 327 -15.12 -29.12 15.68
C VAL A 327 -15.30 -30.57 16.11
N SER A 328 -15.06 -30.84 17.38
CA SER A 328 -15.41 -32.09 18.05
C SER A 328 -16.39 -31.80 19.18
N GLY A 329 -17.26 -32.76 19.50
CA GLY A 329 -18.21 -32.56 20.60
C GLY A 329 -18.53 -33.82 21.38
N LYS A 330 -19.12 -33.61 22.55
CA LYS A 330 -19.64 -34.64 23.44
C LYS A 330 -21.03 -34.26 23.90
N PHE A 331 -21.98 -35.17 23.73
CA PHE A 331 -23.35 -35.03 24.20
C PHE A 331 -23.65 -36.07 25.26
N THR A 332 -24.18 -35.63 26.41
CA THR A 332 -24.58 -36.50 27.53
C THR A 332 -26.04 -36.27 27.85
N ALA A 333 -26.83 -37.34 27.93
CA ALA A 333 -28.24 -37.28 28.30
C ALA A 333 -28.59 -38.45 29.24
N ARG A 334 -29.01 -38.13 30.46
CA ARG A 334 -29.30 -39.11 31.52
C ARG A 334 -30.70 -38.92 32.07
N LEU A 335 -31.37 -40.00 32.43
CA LEU A 335 -32.75 -39.95 32.92
C LEU A 335 -32.85 -39.06 34.16
N GLY A 336 -33.77 -38.08 34.15
CA GLY A 336 -33.97 -37.15 35.26
C GLY A 336 -32.95 -36.01 35.35
N GLU A 337 -31.99 -35.94 34.42
CA GLU A 337 -31.02 -34.86 34.33
C GLU A 337 -31.26 -33.97 33.10
N ASN A 338 -30.71 -32.76 33.14
CA ASN A 338 -30.64 -31.88 31.97
C ASN A 338 -29.51 -32.35 31.04
N PRO A 339 -29.78 -32.61 29.75
CA PRO A 339 -28.76 -33.04 28.81
C PRO A 339 -27.74 -31.93 28.56
N VAL A 340 -26.49 -32.34 28.34
CA VAL A 340 -25.33 -31.46 28.23
C VAL A 340 -24.67 -31.65 26.87
N LEU A 341 -24.37 -30.55 26.19
CA LEU A 341 -23.58 -30.54 24.96
C LEU A 341 -22.31 -29.73 25.18
N GLU A 342 -21.20 -30.35 24.84
CA GLU A 342 -19.89 -29.73 24.78
C GLU A 342 -19.39 -29.74 23.34
N ILE A 343 -18.87 -28.61 22.86
CA ILE A 343 -18.22 -28.49 21.55
C ILE A 343 -16.88 -27.78 21.74
N SER A 344 -15.86 -28.27 21.05
CA SER A 344 -14.51 -27.73 21.02
C SER A 344 -14.00 -27.61 19.59
N ASP A 345 -13.35 -26.50 19.26
CA ASP A 345 -12.61 -26.29 17.99
C ASP A 345 -11.10 -26.56 18.13
N GLY A 346 -10.67 -27.05 19.30
CA GLY A 346 -9.28 -27.28 19.66
C GLY A 346 -8.61 -26.14 20.43
N GLU A 347 -9.14 -24.92 20.36
CA GLU A 347 -8.65 -23.73 21.09
C GLU A 347 -9.65 -23.28 22.15
N HIS A 348 -10.93 -23.25 21.80
CA HIS A 348 -12.04 -22.90 22.66
C HIS A 348 -12.92 -24.13 22.91
N THR A 349 -13.46 -24.22 24.12
CA THR A 349 -14.45 -25.24 24.49
C THR A 349 -15.64 -24.55 25.16
N VAL A 350 -16.84 -24.98 24.76
CA VAL A 350 -18.11 -24.45 25.25
C VAL A 350 -19.00 -25.60 25.67
N THR A 351 -19.60 -25.48 26.85
CA THR A 351 -20.47 -26.49 27.43
C THR A 351 -21.78 -25.84 27.88
N LYS A 352 -22.92 -26.33 27.39
CA LYS A 352 -24.26 -25.88 27.81
C LYS A 352 -25.12 -27.05 28.28
N LYS A 353 -26.08 -26.75 29.14
CA LYS A 353 -27.13 -27.66 29.59
C LYS A 353 -28.46 -27.19 28.99
N SER A 354 -29.32 -28.12 28.61
CA SER A 354 -30.70 -27.78 28.20
C SER A 354 -31.56 -27.46 29.41
N ASP A 355 -32.52 -26.54 29.27
CA ASP A 355 -33.52 -26.27 30.32
C ASP A 355 -34.52 -27.41 30.54
N LEU A 356 -34.58 -28.39 29.63
CA LEU A 356 -35.49 -29.52 29.70
C LEU A 356 -34.83 -30.75 30.31
N LEU A 357 -35.58 -31.50 31.10
CA LEU A 357 -35.15 -32.78 31.66
C LEU A 357 -35.35 -33.90 30.65
N CYS A 358 -34.44 -34.86 30.66
CA CYS A 358 -34.65 -36.15 30.00
C CYS A 358 -35.71 -36.95 30.79
N VAL A 359 -36.84 -37.24 30.14
CA VAL A 359 -37.95 -37.99 30.75
C VAL A 359 -38.00 -39.41 30.22
N LYS A 360 -38.68 -40.33 30.91
CA LYS A 360 -38.86 -41.70 30.42
C LYS A 360 -39.71 -41.71 29.14
N ALA A 361 -39.27 -42.47 28.14
CA ALA A 361 -39.95 -42.58 26.86
C ALA A 361 -41.28 -43.34 26.99
N ILE A 362 -42.37 -42.75 26.51
CA ILE A 362 -43.72 -43.34 26.55
C ILE A 362 -44.04 -44.14 25.28
N LYS A 363 -43.48 -43.77 24.12
CA LYS A 363 -43.72 -44.44 22.82
C LYS A 363 -42.46 -44.75 22.04
N THR A 364 -41.58 -43.76 21.88
CA THR A 364 -40.35 -43.91 21.10
C THR A 364 -39.18 -43.32 21.89
N PRO A 365 -38.16 -44.11 22.24
CA PRO A 365 -36.97 -43.61 22.91
C PRO A 365 -36.15 -42.71 21.97
N LEU A 366 -35.30 -41.90 22.57
CA LEU A 366 -34.38 -41.01 21.87
C LEU A 366 -33.32 -41.85 21.15
N ASP A 367 -33.43 -41.91 19.83
CA ASP A 367 -32.44 -42.60 18.99
C ASP A 367 -31.11 -41.82 18.96
N SER A 368 -30.01 -42.52 19.24
CA SER A 368 -28.65 -41.99 19.26
C SER A 368 -28.21 -41.47 17.90
N ASP A 369 -28.55 -42.18 16.81
CA ASP A 369 -28.19 -41.76 15.45
C ASP A 369 -29.00 -40.53 15.04
N ARG A 370 -30.29 -40.50 15.40
CA ARG A 370 -31.11 -39.29 15.25
C ARG A 370 -30.56 -38.11 16.04
N CYS A 371 -30.06 -38.30 17.27
CA CYS A 371 -29.41 -37.24 18.04
C CYS A 371 -28.18 -36.70 17.33
N LYS A 372 -27.27 -37.59 16.92
CA LYS A 372 -26.07 -37.20 16.18
C LYS A 372 -26.43 -36.41 14.94
N SER A 373 -27.37 -36.92 14.12
CA SER A 373 -27.79 -36.25 12.89
C SER A 373 -28.40 -34.87 13.14
N GLN A 374 -29.03 -34.61 14.29
CA GLN A 374 -29.53 -33.27 14.61
C GLN A 374 -28.41 -32.37 15.14
N LEU A 375 -27.58 -32.86 16.06
CA LEU A 375 -26.52 -32.06 16.67
C LEU A 375 -25.43 -31.66 15.65
N THR A 376 -25.20 -32.46 14.61
CA THR A 376 -24.19 -32.15 13.57
C THR A 376 -24.69 -31.24 12.45
N LYS A 377 -25.99 -30.90 12.38
CA LYS A 377 -26.55 -29.98 11.37
C LYS A 377 -26.07 -28.54 11.58
N THR A 378 -25.03 -28.19 10.84
CA THR A 378 -24.24 -26.95 11.00
C THR A 378 -24.14 -26.12 9.71
N GLY A 379 -24.92 -26.44 8.67
CA GLY A 379 -24.77 -25.89 7.31
C GLY A 379 -24.97 -24.37 7.12
N GLY A 380 -25.29 -23.62 8.18
CA GLY A 380 -25.34 -22.15 8.19
C GLY A 380 -24.27 -21.51 9.08
N THR A 381 -23.23 -22.25 9.44
CA THR A 381 -22.18 -21.83 10.38
C THR A 381 -20.79 -22.17 9.80
N ALA A 382 -19.74 -21.62 10.39
CA ALA A 382 -18.36 -21.95 10.02
C ALA A 382 -17.95 -23.39 10.37
N TYR A 383 -18.75 -24.10 11.17
CA TYR A 383 -18.34 -25.33 11.83
C TYR A 383 -18.68 -26.59 11.03
N LYS A 384 -17.74 -27.54 11.01
CA LYS A 384 -17.92 -28.90 10.51
C LYS A 384 -17.51 -29.89 11.60
N PHE A 385 -18.42 -30.79 11.98
CA PHE A 385 -18.08 -31.83 12.95
C PHE A 385 -17.09 -32.85 12.36
N ALA A 386 -15.92 -32.97 12.97
CA ALA A 386 -15.01 -34.08 12.75
C ALA A 386 -15.44 -35.30 13.56
N LYS A 387 -15.90 -35.09 14.80
CA LYS A 387 -16.34 -36.17 15.70
C LYS A 387 -17.41 -35.69 16.68
N LEU A 388 -18.41 -36.52 16.96
CA LEU A 388 -19.39 -36.30 18.03
C LEU A 388 -19.58 -37.58 18.84
N GLU A 389 -19.23 -37.53 20.12
CA GLU A 389 -19.47 -38.61 21.08
C GLU A 389 -20.84 -38.42 21.75
N THR A 390 -21.56 -39.51 21.96
CA THR A 390 -22.90 -39.50 22.58
C THR A 390 -22.96 -40.52 23.71
N CYS A 391 -23.32 -40.07 24.90
CA CYS A 391 -23.58 -40.89 26.08
C CYS A 391 -25.05 -40.69 26.49
N ILE A 392 -25.92 -41.63 26.11
CA ILE A 392 -27.38 -41.50 26.24
C ILE A 392 -27.89 -42.71 27.02
N ASP A 393 -28.64 -42.47 28.10
CA ASP A 393 -29.32 -43.55 28.85
C ASP A 393 -30.42 -44.21 28.00
N ASN A 394 -30.67 -45.49 28.24
CA ASN A 394 -31.77 -46.21 27.58
C ASN A 394 -33.13 -45.64 28.01
N ASP A 395 -34.12 -45.72 27.12
CA ASP A 395 -35.52 -45.35 27.38
C ASP A 395 -35.76 -43.89 27.80
N ILE A 396 -34.89 -42.95 27.41
CA ILE A 396 -35.14 -41.52 27.60
C ILE A 396 -35.83 -40.90 26.39
N SER A 397 -36.56 -39.81 26.59
CA SER A 397 -37.16 -38.99 25.55
C SER A 397 -36.77 -37.53 25.75
N LEU A 398 -36.40 -36.88 24.65
CA LEU A 398 -36.06 -35.46 24.61
C LEU A 398 -36.62 -34.84 23.32
N PRO A 399 -37.30 -33.69 23.39
CA PRO A 399 -37.76 -33.00 22.20
C PRO A 399 -36.61 -32.60 21.27
N LEU A 400 -36.79 -32.76 19.95
CA LEU A 400 -35.78 -32.32 18.97
C LEU A 400 -35.53 -30.81 19.01
N SER A 401 -36.52 -30.03 19.44
CA SER A 401 -36.37 -28.58 19.68
C SER A 401 -35.32 -28.30 20.77
N ALA A 402 -35.22 -29.15 21.80
CA ALA A 402 -34.22 -29.05 22.85
C ALA A 402 -32.81 -29.25 22.29
N LEU A 403 -32.60 -30.30 21.49
CA LEU A 403 -31.33 -30.57 20.82
C LEU A 403 -30.93 -29.42 19.88
N ASN A 404 -31.89 -28.89 19.12
CA ASN A 404 -31.67 -27.78 18.20
C ASN A 404 -31.37 -26.47 18.94
N SER A 405 -32.00 -26.21 20.10
CA SER A 405 -31.69 -25.04 20.93
C SER A 405 -30.29 -25.17 21.51
N LEU A 406 -30.00 -26.31 22.13
CA LEU A 406 -28.72 -26.59 22.77
C LEU A 406 -27.56 -26.48 21.77
N ARG A 407 -27.70 -27.05 20.56
CA ARG A 407 -26.73 -26.88 19.47
C ARG A 407 -26.52 -25.41 19.13
N ARG A 408 -27.60 -24.64 18.94
CA ARG A 408 -27.49 -23.22 18.55
C ARG A 408 -26.82 -22.38 19.64
N GLU A 409 -27.16 -22.62 20.90
CA GLU A 409 -26.59 -21.89 22.04
C GLU A 409 -25.10 -22.18 22.22
N VAL A 410 -24.68 -23.45 22.12
CA VAL A 410 -23.25 -23.80 22.20
C VAL A 410 -22.47 -23.19 21.04
N LEU A 411 -22.99 -23.26 19.82
CA LEU A 411 -22.31 -22.68 18.65
C LEU A 411 -22.28 -21.14 18.71
N ALA A 412 -23.32 -20.48 19.23
CA ALA A 412 -23.34 -19.04 19.39
C ALA A 412 -22.32 -18.55 20.43
N GLU A 413 -22.17 -19.24 21.57
CA GLU A 413 -21.11 -18.90 22.52
C GLU A 413 -19.71 -19.23 21.96
N LEU A 414 -19.60 -20.25 21.10
CA LEU A 414 -18.35 -20.52 20.39
C LEU A 414 -18.01 -19.40 19.39
N ASP A 415 -19.00 -18.86 18.67
CA ASP A 415 -18.83 -17.67 17.83
C ASP A 415 -18.32 -16.48 18.65
N GLU A 416 -18.90 -16.23 19.83
CA GLU A 416 -18.46 -15.15 20.72
C GLU A 416 -16.99 -15.31 21.13
N LYS A 417 -16.57 -16.51 21.55
CA LYS A 417 -15.19 -16.79 21.94
C LYS A 417 -14.21 -16.63 20.77
N ARG A 418 -14.59 -17.09 19.58
CA ARG A 418 -13.77 -16.98 18.37
C ARG A 418 -13.71 -15.56 17.81
N SER A 419 -14.74 -14.75 18.01
CA SER A 419 -14.84 -13.40 17.43
C SER A 419 -13.80 -12.42 17.97
N LYS A 420 -13.25 -12.65 19.18
CA LYS A 420 -12.29 -11.77 19.85
C LYS A 420 -10.98 -12.49 20.13
N ILE A 421 -9.90 -11.99 19.55
CA ILE A 421 -8.56 -12.57 19.60
C ILE A 421 -7.62 -11.70 20.44
N HIS A 422 -7.53 -10.39 20.18
CA HIS A 422 -6.42 -9.56 20.67
C HIS A 422 -6.75 -8.75 21.93
N ASN A 423 -7.96 -8.17 22.00
CA ASN A 423 -8.42 -7.31 23.09
C ASN A 423 -7.41 -6.20 23.45
N TYR A 424 -7.07 -5.35 22.46
CA TYR A 424 -6.04 -4.33 22.63
C TYR A 424 -6.34 -3.33 23.76
N THR A 425 -5.29 -2.98 24.51
CA THR A 425 -5.32 -1.83 25.41
C THR A 425 -5.14 -0.54 24.60
N ILE A 426 -6.04 0.41 24.82
CA ILE A 426 -6.03 1.72 24.14
C ILE A 426 -5.60 2.79 25.15
N ASN A 427 -4.53 3.49 24.81
CA ASN A 427 -4.02 4.61 25.58
C ASN A 427 -4.77 5.89 25.22
N ASN A 428 -5.06 6.73 26.22
CA ASN A 428 -5.43 8.10 25.93
C ASN A 428 -4.17 8.88 25.54
N ALA A 429 -4.20 9.52 24.37
CA ALA A 429 -3.10 10.33 23.88
C ALA A 429 -3.63 11.62 23.30
N GLU A 430 -3.06 12.74 23.75
CA GLU A 430 -3.28 14.03 23.12
C GLU A 430 -2.45 14.14 21.83
N ILE A 431 -3.02 14.90 20.89
CA ILE A 431 -2.45 15.18 19.58
C ILE A 431 -1.83 16.56 19.62
N PHE A 432 -0.58 16.67 19.16
CA PHE A 432 0.16 17.93 19.07
C PHE A 432 0.32 18.73 20.36
N ASN A 433 -0.03 18.17 21.53
CA ASN A 433 0.19 18.87 22.79
C ASN A 433 1.68 19.19 22.95
N ASP A 434 1.97 20.40 23.44
CA ASP A 434 3.31 20.98 23.61
C ASP A 434 4.12 21.20 22.32
N ILE A 435 3.54 21.02 21.13
CA ILE A 435 4.23 21.30 19.87
C ILE A 435 3.95 22.73 19.42
N LYS A 436 4.99 23.58 19.50
CA LYS A 436 4.93 24.94 18.97
C LYS A 436 4.96 24.94 17.43
N PRO A 437 4.22 25.87 16.78
CA PRO A 437 4.39 26.14 15.35
C PRO A 437 5.86 26.41 15.02
N PHE A 438 6.28 25.99 13.83
CA PHE A 438 7.64 26.24 13.39
C PHE A 438 7.85 27.74 13.12
N GLU A 439 8.77 28.35 13.85
CA GLU A 439 9.24 29.71 13.56
C GLU A 439 10.36 29.63 12.52
N GLY A 440 10.09 30.12 11.31
CA GLY A 440 11.08 30.12 10.22
C GLY A 440 12.33 30.91 10.62
N LYS A 441 13.49 30.24 10.68
CA LYS A 441 14.75 30.84 11.18
C LYS A 441 15.60 31.49 10.09
N LYS A 442 15.50 31.03 8.85
CA LYS A 442 16.38 31.40 7.73
C LYS A 442 15.59 31.32 6.42
N ARG A 443 15.93 32.12 5.41
CA ARG A 443 15.34 32.05 4.07
C ARG A 443 16.43 31.74 3.04
N ALA A 444 16.94 30.52 3.10
CA ALA A 444 18.00 30.09 2.20
C ALA A 444 17.44 29.64 0.85
N VAL A 445 18.20 29.86 -0.22
CA VAL A 445 17.92 29.27 -1.54
C VAL A 445 18.81 28.05 -1.72
N ARG A 446 18.20 26.94 -2.14
CA ARG A 446 18.91 25.71 -2.54
C ARG A 446 18.59 25.39 -3.99
N ALA A 447 19.41 24.56 -4.62
CA ALA A 447 19.16 24.09 -5.97
C ALA A 447 19.34 22.57 -6.08
N ARG A 448 18.65 21.97 -7.06
CA ARG A 448 18.90 20.62 -7.55
C ARG A 448 19.04 20.68 -9.05
N THR A 449 20.11 20.12 -9.60
CA THR A 449 20.39 20.14 -11.04
C THR A 449 20.41 18.74 -11.63
N ALA A 450 20.21 18.64 -12.95
CA ALA A 450 20.25 17.37 -13.67
C ALA A 450 21.68 16.86 -13.96
N GLY A 451 22.71 17.62 -13.59
CA GLY A 451 24.11 17.34 -13.86
C GLY A 451 25.03 18.41 -13.25
N THR A 452 26.32 18.34 -13.57
CA THR A 452 27.37 19.17 -12.96
C THR A 452 27.76 20.42 -13.77
N LYS A 453 27.16 20.61 -14.95
CA LYS A 453 27.31 21.86 -15.71
C LYS A 453 26.31 22.88 -15.19
N ILE A 454 26.80 23.87 -14.43
CA ILE A 454 25.98 24.84 -13.71
C ILE A 454 26.64 26.22 -13.73
N GLY A 455 25.84 27.29 -13.75
CA GLY A 455 26.31 28.67 -13.80
C GLY A 455 26.75 29.23 -12.44
N ASN A 456 27.54 30.32 -12.48
CA ASN A 456 28.18 30.91 -11.30
C ASN A 456 27.20 31.44 -10.25
N GLY A 457 26.00 31.87 -10.65
CA GLY A 457 24.96 32.33 -9.73
C GLY A 457 24.53 31.26 -8.72
N LEU A 458 24.73 29.96 -9.02
CA LEU A 458 24.44 28.88 -8.07
C LEU A 458 25.44 28.82 -6.91
N LYS A 459 26.55 29.57 -6.93
CA LYS A 459 27.44 29.71 -5.76
C LYS A 459 26.76 30.44 -4.59
N GLU A 460 25.72 31.22 -4.86
CA GLU A 460 24.91 31.88 -3.82
C GLU A 460 23.98 30.91 -3.08
N CYS A 461 23.72 29.73 -3.65
CA CYS A 461 22.91 28.70 -2.98
C CYS A 461 23.56 28.26 -1.67
N GLU A 462 22.73 28.02 -0.66
CA GLU A 462 23.19 27.35 0.56
C GLU A 462 23.68 25.93 0.28
N LEU A 463 23.03 25.26 -0.67
CA LEU A 463 23.36 23.90 -1.08
C LEU A 463 22.84 23.63 -2.50
N VAL A 464 23.65 22.96 -3.32
CA VAL A 464 23.32 22.51 -4.67
C VAL A 464 23.45 21.00 -4.73
N PHE A 465 22.33 20.31 -4.95
CA PHE A 465 22.31 18.86 -5.15
C PHE A 465 22.54 18.51 -6.62
N VAL A 466 23.59 17.72 -6.88
CA VAL A 466 23.86 17.10 -8.19
C VAL A 466 23.59 15.60 -8.15
N PRO A 467 23.34 14.91 -9.28
CA PRO A 467 23.09 13.47 -9.26
C PRO A 467 24.29 12.69 -8.71
N LEU A 468 24.05 11.71 -7.82
CA LEU A 468 25.09 10.88 -7.19
C LEU A 468 26.05 10.23 -8.20
N PHE A 469 25.54 9.82 -9.37
CA PHE A 469 26.31 9.13 -10.40
C PHE A 469 27.00 10.09 -11.40
N SER A 470 27.10 11.39 -11.09
CA SER A 470 27.89 12.32 -11.92
C SER A 470 29.39 12.02 -11.81
N ASP A 471 30.18 12.49 -12.79
CA ASP A 471 31.64 12.32 -12.75
C ASP A 471 32.21 12.94 -11.47
N ILE A 472 32.92 12.13 -10.67
CA ILE A 472 33.51 12.54 -9.41
C ILE A 472 34.50 13.70 -9.56
N ARG A 473 35.18 13.79 -10.72
CA ARG A 473 36.12 14.88 -11.03
C ARG A 473 35.37 16.20 -11.18
N GLU A 474 34.20 16.18 -11.81
CA GLU A 474 33.35 17.35 -11.97
C GLU A 474 32.73 17.78 -10.63
N ILE A 475 32.29 16.81 -9.82
CA ILE A 475 31.82 17.09 -8.46
C ILE A 475 32.93 17.77 -7.63
N LYS A 476 34.16 17.26 -7.70
CA LYS A 476 35.33 17.84 -7.02
C LYS A 476 35.67 19.24 -7.58
N ARG A 477 35.57 19.43 -8.90
CA ARG A 477 35.76 20.73 -9.56
C ARG A 477 34.79 21.77 -9.00
N LEU A 478 33.49 21.47 -8.96
CA LEU A 478 32.48 22.38 -8.40
C LEU A 478 32.79 22.74 -6.95
N LYS A 479 33.14 21.77 -6.12
CA LYS A 479 33.54 22.07 -4.73
C LYS A 479 34.72 23.04 -4.67
N ASN A 480 35.76 22.80 -5.48
CA ASN A 480 36.96 23.65 -5.52
C ASN A 480 36.68 25.06 -6.07
N GLU A 481 35.68 25.21 -6.94
CA GLU A 481 35.23 26.50 -7.46
C GLU A 481 34.37 27.31 -6.48
N GLY A 482 34.12 26.77 -5.28
CA GLY A 482 33.41 27.44 -4.18
C GLY A 482 31.93 27.10 -4.07
N TYR A 483 31.42 26.14 -4.85
CA TYR A 483 30.03 25.68 -4.70
C TYR A 483 29.85 24.82 -3.45
N LYS A 484 28.74 25.01 -2.74
CA LYS A 484 28.29 24.11 -1.66
C LYS A 484 27.53 22.95 -2.26
N ILE A 485 28.19 21.80 -2.41
CA ILE A 485 27.64 20.64 -3.14
C ILE A 485 27.16 19.56 -2.19
N GLY A 486 25.97 19.02 -2.48
CA GLY A 486 25.48 17.73 -2.00
C GLY A 486 25.14 16.82 -3.18
N VAL A 487 24.77 15.56 -2.90
CA VAL A 487 24.38 14.60 -3.95
C VAL A 487 22.96 14.08 -3.77
N GLU A 488 22.25 13.82 -4.87
CA GLU A 488 20.91 13.22 -4.85
C GLU A 488 21.00 11.72 -5.20
N ILE A 489 20.51 10.86 -4.29
CA ILE A 489 20.31 9.44 -4.59
C ILE A 489 19.12 9.32 -5.55
N PRO A 490 19.24 8.53 -6.64
CA PRO A 490 18.11 8.34 -7.54
C PRO A 490 16.86 7.81 -6.83
N ARG A 491 15.70 8.40 -7.13
CA ARG A 491 14.42 8.08 -6.49
C ARG A 491 14.04 6.60 -6.61
N GLY A 492 14.31 6.00 -7.76
CA GLY A 492 14.08 4.58 -8.04
C GLY A 492 15.39 3.80 -8.03
N MET A 493 15.69 3.13 -6.92
CA MET A 493 16.96 2.44 -6.70
C MET A 493 16.97 1.07 -7.39
N PHE A 494 16.00 0.21 -7.08
CA PHE A 494 15.72 -1.10 -7.69
C PHE A 494 16.99 -1.95 -7.93
N GLY A 495 17.50 -2.58 -6.86
CA GLY A 495 18.67 -3.45 -6.91
C GLY A 495 20.03 -2.74 -7.08
N ARG A 496 20.07 -1.41 -7.24
CA ARG A 496 21.31 -0.61 -7.35
C ARG A 496 22.01 -0.29 -6.03
N GLU A 497 21.59 -0.89 -4.92
CA GLU A 497 22.07 -0.58 -3.57
C GLU A 497 23.60 -0.62 -3.43
N LYS A 498 24.27 -1.65 -3.97
CA LYS A 498 25.74 -1.75 -3.95
C LYS A 498 26.44 -0.66 -4.79
N GLN A 499 25.82 -0.25 -5.90
CA GLN A 499 26.36 0.82 -6.76
C GLN A 499 26.23 2.17 -6.07
N ILE A 500 25.09 2.40 -5.40
CA ILE A 500 24.82 3.60 -4.61
C ILE A 500 25.81 3.69 -3.46
N GLU A 501 26.01 2.61 -2.71
CA GLU A 501 27.00 2.53 -1.63
C GLU A 501 28.41 2.90 -2.12
N LYS A 502 28.89 2.27 -3.20
CA LYS A 502 30.20 2.60 -3.79
C LYS A 502 30.30 4.07 -4.21
N ALA A 503 29.26 4.62 -4.83
CA ALA A 503 29.24 6.01 -5.23
C ALA A 503 29.26 6.98 -4.03
N LEU A 504 28.53 6.65 -2.96
CA LEU A 504 28.53 7.40 -1.70
C LEU A 504 29.92 7.40 -1.04
N ILE A 505 30.64 6.27 -1.05
CA ILE A 505 32.03 6.20 -0.57
C ILE A 505 32.92 7.19 -1.35
N ASN A 506 32.79 7.20 -2.68
CA ASN A 506 33.63 8.05 -3.54
C ASN A 506 33.37 9.55 -3.34
N VAL A 507 32.11 9.96 -3.18
CA VAL A 507 31.78 11.38 -2.95
C VAL A 507 32.18 11.82 -1.54
N LYS A 508 32.07 10.92 -0.55
CA LYS A 508 32.57 11.16 0.81
C LYS A 508 34.09 11.33 0.84
N ALA A 509 34.82 10.55 0.04
CA ALA A 509 36.28 10.67 -0.07
C ALA A 509 36.76 12.03 -0.62
N VAL A 510 35.91 12.77 -1.35
CA VAL A 510 36.21 14.16 -1.76
C VAL A 510 35.60 15.20 -0.81
N GLY A 511 35.11 14.77 0.35
CA GLY A 511 34.55 15.58 1.43
C GLY A 511 33.18 16.18 1.10
N ILE A 512 32.29 15.39 0.48
CA ILE A 512 30.89 15.74 0.29
C ILE A 512 30.04 14.76 1.10
N ASP A 513 29.31 15.30 2.06
CA ASP A 513 28.54 14.52 3.02
C ASP A 513 27.02 14.75 2.94
N ASP A 514 26.55 15.87 2.36
CA ASP A 514 25.12 16.15 2.24
C ASP A 514 24.47 15.30 1.13
N VAL A 515 23.44 14.53 1.49
CA VAL A 515 22.73 13.61 0.58
C VAL A 515 21.23 13.84 0.61
N LEU A 516 20.64 14.04 -0.57
CA LEU A 516 19.20 14.15 -0.77
C LEU A 516 18.58 12.77 -1.05
N CYS A 517 17.64 12.36 -0.20
CA CYS A 517 17.01 11.05 -0.21
C CYS A 517 15.49 11.15 -0.36
N HIS A 518 14.92 10.44 -1.33
CA HIS A 518 13.49 10.51 -1.67
C HIS A 518 12.67 9.30 -1.22
N ASN A 519 13.29 8.31 -0.58
CA ASN A 519 12.63 7.11 -0.09
C ASN A 519 13.37 6.57 1.14
N ILE A 520 12.72 5.66 1.88
CA ILE A 520 13.25 5.16 3.15
C ILE A 520 14.52 4.29 2.98
N GLY A 521 14.66 3.59 1.85
CA GLY A 521 15.85 2.81 1.53
C GLY A 521 17.07 3.70 1.29
N ALA A 522 16.90 4.79 0.55
CA ALA A 522 17.94 5.80 0.35
C ALA A 522 18.36 6.46 1.68
N LEU A 523 17.39 6.79 2.54
CA LEU A 523 17.68 7.30 3.89
C LEU A 523 18.49 6.30 4.72
N TYR A 524 18.11 5.03 4.72
CA TYR A 524 18.81 3.97 5.45
C TYR A 524 20.26 3.81 4.97
N GLN A 525 20.48 3.72 3.66
CA GLN A 525 21.84 3.59 3.10
C GLN A 525 22.73 4.81 3.40
N ALA A 526 22.20 6.02 3.22
CA ALA A 526 22.96 7.22 3.51
C ALA A 526 23.28 7.33 5.02
N LYS A 527 22.31 6.94 5.88
CA LYS A 527 22.48 6.95 7.34
C LYS A 527 23.55 5.95 7.79
N SER A 528 23.54 4.72 7.27
CA SER A 528 24.53 3.69 7.62
C SER A 528 25.96 4.08 7.23
N MET A 529 26.12 5.06 6.35
CA MET A 529 27.41 5.60 5.91
C MET A 529 27.81 6.90 6.63
N ASN A 530 27.06 7.31 7.66
CA ASN A 530 27.24 8.57 8.37
C ASN A 530 27.25 9.78 7.42
N MET A 531 26.34 9.80 6.44
CA MET A 531 26.12 10.96 5.58
C MET A 531 25.17 11.94 6.28
N THR A 532 25.23 13.21 5.88
CA THR A 532 24.28 14.24 6.31
C THR A 532 22.98 14.12 5.52
N LEU A 533 21.88 13.81 6.22
CA LEU A 533 20.63 13.40 5.57
C LEU A 533 19.72 14.59 5.28
N HIS A 534 19.31 14.73 4.02
CA HIS A 534 18.25 15.62 3.58
C HIS A 534 17.09 14.80 2.99
N GLY A 535 15.89 14.99 3.51
CA GLY A 535 14.69 14.35 2.96
C GLY A 535 14.16 15.12 1.77
N GLY A 536 13.91 14.45 0.64
CA GLY A 536 13.28 15.04 -0.53
C GLY A 536 11.76 14.87 -0.53
N PHE A 537 11.06 15.60 -1.40
CA PHE A 537 9.58 15.57 -1.49
C PHE A 537 8.98 14.15 -1.64
N GLY A 538 9.77 13.20 -2.15
CA GLY A 538 9.35 11.81 -2.39
C GLY A 538 9.06 11.02 -1.12
N LEU A 539 9.51 11.51 0.05
CA LEU A 539 9.15 10.97 1.35
C LEU A 539 7.72 11.27 1.76
N ASN A 540 7.02 12.16 1.03
CA ASN A 540 5.64 12.52 1.28
C ASN A 540 5.35 13.00 2.72
N LEU A 541 6.26 13.78 3.30
CA LEU A 541 6.08 14.35 4.64
C LEU A 541 5.07 15.51 4.56
N VAL A 542 3.92 15.34 5.24
CA VAL A 542 2.75 16.22 5.10
C VAL A 542 2.14 16.70 6.43
N ASN A 543 2.63 16.21 7.56
CA ASN A 543 2.08 16.52 8.88
C ASN A 543 3.19 16.69 9.92
N THR A 544 2.87 17.28 11.06
CA THR A 544 3.80 17.56 12.15
C THR A 544 4.44 16.29 12.71
N TYR A 545 3.71 15.17 12.79
CA TYR A 545 4.27 13.91 13.30
C TYR A 545 5.26 13.25 12.32
N ASP A 546 5.08 13.43 11.01
CA ASP A 546 6.07 13.06 9.99
C ASP A 546 7.38 13.83 10.21
N LEU A 547 7.29 15.12 10.56
CA LEU A 547 8.45 15.98 10.79
C LEU A 547 9.17 15.66 12.10
N LEU A 548 8.42 15.33 13.17
CA LEU A 548 9.01 14.83 14.41
C LEU A 548 9.74 13.50 14.18
N TRP A 549 9.13 12.58 13.43
CA TRP A 549 9.80 11.35 13.04
C TRP A 549 11.07 11.63 12.25
N ALA A 550 11.03 12.54 11.27
CA ALA A 550 12.21 12.86 10.47
C ALA A 550 13.36 13.40 11.34
N GLN A 551 13.05 14.23 12.34
CA GLN A 551 14.02 14.74 13.30
C GLN A 551 14.61 13.62 14.15
N GLU A 552 13.77 12.76 14.73
CA GLU A 552 14.20 11.61 15.55
C GLU A 552 15.01 10.59 14.72
N TYR A 553 14.67 10.42 13.44
CA TYR A 553 15.42 9.56 12.54
C TYR A 553 16.81 10.13 12.18
N GLY A 554 17.05 11.42 12.43
CA GLY A 554 18.33 12.09 12.24
C GLY A 554 18.45 12.88 10.93
N LEU A 555 17.34 13.33 10.33
CA LEU A 555 17.39 14.21 9.16
C LEU A 555 17.78 15.63 9.58
N LYS A 556 18.70 16.24 8.83
CA LYS A 556 19.10 17.64 9.00
C LYS A 556 18.02 18.59 8.49
N SER A 557 17.40 18.25 7.35
CA SER A 557 16.30 19.04 6.80
C SER A 557 15.40 18.22 5.88
N VAL A 558 14.21 18.73 5.55
CA VAL A 558 13.27 18.06 4.64
C VAL A 558 12.64 19.01 3.63
N GLU A 559 12.38 18.49 2.43
CA GLU A 559 11.45 19.07 1.48
C GLU A 559 10.05 18.54 1.79
N LEU A 560 9.12 19.47 2.01
CA LEU A 560 7.71 19.14 2.20
C LEU A 560 7.10 18.63 0.89
N SER A 561 6.10 17.75 1.01
CA SER A 561 5.33 17.34 -0.18
C SER A 561 4.68 18.56 -0.82
N PHE A 562 4.77 18.65 -2.15
CA PHE A 562 4.13 19.70 -2.92
C PHE A 562 2.60 19.49 -3.07
N GLU A 563 2.00 18.51 -2.38
CA GLU A 563 0.55 18.37 -2.21
C GLU A 563 -0.02 19.23 -1.07
N LEU A 564 0.83 19.81 -0.21
CA LEU A 564 0.40 20.73 0.85
C LEU A 564 -0.04 22.09 0.30
N THR A 565 -0.93 22.77 1.02
CA THR A 565 -1.24 24.18 0.79
C THR A 565 -0.31 25.09 1.61
N PHE A 566 -0.19 26.36 1.23
CA PHE A 566 0.55 27.36 2.02
C PHE A 566 0.03 27.47 3.46
N GLU A 567 -1.29 27.44 3.64
CA GLU A 567 -1.94 27.46 4.95
C GLU A 567 -1.48 26.26 5.81
N ARG A 568 -1.51 25.05 5.25
CA ARG A 568 -1.07 23.84 5.96
C ARG A 568 0.42 23.89 6.27
N ILE A 569 1.26 24.34 5.34
CA ILE A 569 2.72 24.52 5.56
C ILE A 569 2.98 25.38 6.80
N ASN A 570 2.26 26.50 6.93
CA ASN A 570 2.46 27.45 8.04
C ASN A 570 1.99 26.92 9.40
N ARG A 571 1.12 25.91 9.42
CA ARG A 571 0.62 25.27 10.66
C ARG A 571 1.53 24.16 11.18
N LEU A 572 2.43 23.62 10.34
CA LEU A 572 3.28 22.51 10.74
C LEU A 572 4.21 22.91 11.90
N GLY A 573 4.21 22.09 12.96
CA GLY A 573 5.03 22.27 14.15
C GLY A 573 6.40 21.57 14.09
N GLY A 574 7.07 21.46 15.23
CA GLY A 574 8.38 20.84 15.37
C GLY A 574 9.53 21.76 14.94
N THR A 575 10.78 21.30 15.03
CA THR A 575 11.97 22.17 14.88
C THR A 575 12.86 21.87 13.67
N ILE A 576 12.60 20.79 12.94
CA ILE A 576 13.40 20.42 11.77
C ILE A 576 13.31 21.48 10.66
N ASP A 577 14.46 21.79 10.06
CA ASP A 577 14.54 22.66 8.90
C ASP A 577 13.72 22.09 7.76
N ARG A 578 12.86 22.91 7.17
CA ARG A 578 11.94 22.48 6.11
C ARG A 578 11.89 23.48 4.98
N GLY A 579 11.62 23.00 3.78
CA GLY A 579 11.49 23.84 2.60
C GLY A 579 10.49 23.34 1.58
N ILE A 580 10.22 24.19 0.60
CA ILE A 580 9.32 23.91 -0.51
C ILE A 580 10.07 23.98 -1.84
N ILE A 581 9.57 23.26 -2.84
CA ILE A 581 9.98 23.51 -4.23
C ILE A 581 9.34 24.83 -4.65
N SER A 582 10.14 25.81 -5.07
CA SER A 582 9.64 27.10 -5.55
C SER A 582 9.74 27.28 -7.06
N TYR A 583 10.60 26.50 -7.73
CA TYR A 583 10.77 26.57 -9.18
C TYR A 583 11.08 25.20 -9.80
N GLY A 584 10.61 24.99 -11.02
CA GLY A 584 11.02 23.89 -11.89
C GLY A 584 9.88 22.99 -12.37
N TYR A 585 10.17 22.08 -13.29
CA TYR A 585 9.20 21.11 -13.76
C TYR A 585 9.00 19.98 -12.74
N LEU A 586 7.86 19.99 -12.03
CA LEU A 586 7.57 19.01 -10.99
C LEU A 586 7.57 17.57 -11.53
N PRO A 587 8.23 16.62 -10.86
CA PRO A 587 8.21 15.21 -11.26
C PRO A 587 6.93 14.53 -10.77
N LEU A 588 5.98 14.30 -11.69
CA LEU A 588 4.63 13.84 -11.39
C LEU A 588 4.47 12.32 -11.29
N MET A 589 5.35 11.55 -11.93
CA MET A 589 5.36 10.09 -11.85
C MET A 589 6.80 9.58 -11.84
N LEU A 590 7.01 8.43 -11.22
CA LEU A 590 8.25 7.66 -11.33
C LEU A 590 7.90 6.32 -11.99
N CYS A 591 8.40 6.05 -13.19
CA CYS A 591 8.04 4.85 -13.96
C CYS A 591 9.23 3.90 -14.07
N ARG A 592 9.03 2.62 -13.72
CA ARG A 592 10.04 1.55 -13.90
C ARG A 592 10.07 1.06 -15.35
N ASN A 593 8.90 0.79 -15.94
CA ASN A 593 8.80 0.62 -17.39
C ASN A 593 8.71 2.00 -18.06
N CYS A 594 9.55 2.27 -19.06
CA CYS A 594 9.62 3.61 -19.67
C CYS A 594 8.43 3.85 -20.61
N PRO A 595 7.71 5.00 -20.53
CA PRO A 595 6.57 5.31 -21.40
C PRO A 595 6.89 5.21 -22.91
N ASN A 596 8.12 5.53 -23.32
CA ASN A 596 8.57 5.42 -24.71
C ASN A 596 8.49 4.01 -25.29
N ARG A 597 8.64 2.97 -24.45
CA ARG A 597 8.61 1.58 -24.92
C ARG A 597 7.25 1.20 -25.48
N SER A 598 6.17 1.88 -25.08
CA SER A 598 4.83 1.72 -25.67
C SER A 598 4.81 2.01 -27.18
N GLY A 599 5.63 2.96 -27.64
CA GLY A 599 5.80 3.33 -29.04
C GLY A 599 6.86 2.51 -29.77
N GLY A 600 7.44 1.47 -29.14
CA GLY A 600 8.55 0.70 -29.70
C GLY A 600 9.89 1.44 -29.73
N ILE A 601 10.01 2.56 -29.02
CA ILE A 601 11.24 3.35 -28.97
C ILE A 601 12.17 2.76 -27.93
N ASP A 602 13.33 2.28 -28.37
CA ASP A 602 14.37 1.72 -27.50
C ASP A 602 15.35 2.80 -26.98
N CYS A 603 16.23 2.39 -26.06
CA CYS A 603 17.21 3.30 -25.46
C CYS A 603 18.24 3.81 -26.48
N LYS A 604 18.55 3.05 -27.54
CA LYS A 604 19.50 3.44 -28.59
C LYS A 604 18.96 4.61 -29.40
N THR A 605 17.65 4.63 -29.66
CA THR A 605 16.99 5.63 -30.51
C THR A 605 16.56 6.89 -29.74
N CYS A 606 16.23 6.76 -28.45
CA CYS A 606 15.64 7.81 -27.61
C CYS A 606 16.51 9.09 -27.44
N LYS A 607 17.84 8.94 -27.35
CA LYS A 607 18.80 10.02 -27.02
C LYS A 607 18.44 10.87 -25.78
N ASN A 608 17.61 10.34 -24.87
CA ASN A 608 17.21 10.95 -23.61
C ASN A 608 16.48 12.31 -23.71
N GLN A 609 15.82 12.61 -24.84
CA GLN A 609 15.08 13.86 -25.09
C GLN A 609 13.58 13.66 -25.35
N SER A 610 13.05 12.52 -24.92
CA SER A 610 11.69 12.15 -25.30
C SER A 610 10.62 12.91 -24.53
N LYS A 611 9.50 13.12 -25.20
CA LYS A 611 8.32 13.78 -24.67
C LYS A 611 7.11 12.91 -24.93
N MET A 612 6.16 13.02 -24.03
CA MET A 612 4.82 12.46 -24.14
C MET A 612 3.83 13.61 -24.39
N GLN A 613 2.80 13.39 -25.19
CA GLN A 613 1.75 14.39 -25.41
C GLN A 613 0.37 13.82 -25.07
N ASP A 614 -0.46 14.61 -24.36
CA ASP A 614 -1.84 14.24 -24.06
C ASP A 614 -2.81 14.61 -25.20
N ARG A 615 -4.07 14.16 -25.08
CA ARG A 615 -5.16 14.51 -26.00
C ARG A 615 -5.51 16.01 -26.08
N LYS A 616 -5.01 16.84 -25.17
CA LYS A 616 -5.18 18.31 -25.17
C LYS A 616 -3.97 19.03 -25.77
N GLY A 617 -3.02 18.28 -26.33
CA GLY A 617 -1.80 18.81 -26.92
C GLY A 617 -0.72 19.21 -25.90
N LYS A 618 -0.92 18.98 -24.60
CA LYS A 618 0.06 19.29 -23.56
C LYS A 618 1.22 18.31 -23.61
N ARG A 619 2.45 18.83 -23.54
CA ARG A 619 3.69 18.05 -23.66
C ARG A 619 4.33 17.86 -22.29
N PHE A 620 4.66 16.63 -21.94
CA PHE A 620 5.30 16.22 -20.70
C PHE A 620 6.68 15.68 -21.01
N TYR A 621 7.69 16.14 -20.29
CA TYR A 621 9.07 15.69 -20.47
C TYR A 621 9.28 14.33 -19.79
N LEU A 622 10.04 13.45 -20.43
CA LEU A 622 10.45 12.16 -19.88
C LEU A 622 11.94 12.22 -19.52
N LYS A 623 12.25 12.29 -18.23
CA LYS A 623 13.64 12.34 -17.74
C LYS A 623 14.06 10.96 -17.24
N CYS A 624 15.03 10.33 -17.91
CA CYS A 624 15.53 9.00 -17.55
C CYS A 624 16.91 9.09 -16.87
N ASP A 625 17.12 8.27 -15.84
CA ASP A 625 18.39 8.09 -15.12
C ASP A 625 19.10 6.77 -15.49
N GLY A 626 18.62 6.08 -16.52
CA GLY A 626 19.07 4.75 -16.95
C GLY A 626 18.34 3.58 -16.29
N ASN A 627 17.57 3.82 -15.23
CA ASN A 627 16.90 2.79 -14.44
C ASN A 627 15.39 3.02 -14.31
N CYS A 628 14.98 4.27 -14.17
CA CYS A 628 13.61 4.74 -14.11
C CYS A 628 13.45 6.02 -14.96
N THR A 629 12.20 6.31 -15.31
CA THR A 629 11.82 7.52 -16.04
C THR A 629 10.87 8.35 -15.20
N GLU A 630 11.20 9.61 -14.97
CA GLU A 630 10.28 10.59 -14.40
C GLU A 630 9.43 11.23 -15.50
N VAL A 631 8.12 11.33 -15.25
CA VAL A 631 7.23 12.16 -16.06
C VAL A 631 7.13 13.52 -15.40
N LEU A 632 7.68 14.55 -16.04
CA LEU A 632 7.64 15.91 -15.52
C LEU A 632 6.37 16.62 -15.96
N ASN A 633 5.90 17.58 -15.15
CA ASN A 633 4.77 18.43 -15.48
C ASN A 633 4.95 19.14 -16.83
N CYS A 634 3.87 19.57 -17.46
CA CYS A 634 3.95 20.22 -18.78
C CYS A 634 4.33 21.70 -18.73
N VAL A 635 4.25 22.32 -17.54
CA VAL A 635 4.65 23.70 -17.26
C VAL A 635 5.45 23.75 -15.95
N PRO A 636 6.40 24.69 -15.81
CA PRO A 636 7.16 24.81 -14.57
C PRO A 636 6.26 25.32 -13.44
N LEU A 637 6.54 24.84 -12.23
CA LEU A 637 6.13 25.48 -11.00
C LEU A 637 6.93 26.77 -10.84
N PHE A 638 6.28 27.81 -10.35
CA PHE A 638 6.93 29.03 -9.93
C PHE A 638 6.18 29.63 -8.74
N ILE A 639 6.89 29.99 -7.68
CA ILE A 639 6.37 30.67 -6.49
C ILE A 639 7.19 31.94 -6.30
N ALA A 640 6.52 33.09 -6.24
CA ALA A 640 7.20 34.38 -6.14
C ALA A 640 7.81 34.58 -4.74
N ASP A 641 8.88 35.37 -4.65
CA ASP A 641 9.56 35.65 -3.37
C ASP A 641 8.63 36.26 -2.32
N GLU A 642 7.68 37.11 -2.74
CA GLU A 642 6.66 37.67 -1.84
C GLU A 642 5.78 36.57 -1.22
N GLU A 643 5.45 35.52 -1.98
CA GLU A 643 4.66 34.39 -1.46
C GLU A 643 5.51 33.52 -0.52
N ILE A 644 6.77 33.26 -0.88
CA ILE A 644 7.73 32.54 -0.05
C ILE A 644 7.96 33.29 1.27
N SER A 645 7.99 34.62 1.22
CA SER A 645 8.18 35.49 2.39
C SER A 645 7.08 35.36 3.45
N LYS A 646 5.94 34.76 3.11
CA LYS A 646 4.81 34.54 4.01
C LYS A 646 4.79 33.12 4.59
N LEU A 647 5.79 32.29 4.25
CA LEU A 647 5.87 30.89 4.68
C LEU A 647 6.76 30.70 5.90
N SER A 648 6.35 29.79 6.77
CA SER A 648 7.14 29.26 7.88
C SER A 648 8.06 28.14 7.37
N THR A 649 9.06 28.50 6.57
CA THR A 649 10.07 27.57 6.03
C THR A 649 11.49 28.11 6.25
N SER A 650 12.48 27.20 6.25
CA SER A 650 13.92 27.52 6.37
C SER A 650 14.58 27.77 5.00
N PHE A 651 14.03 27.20 3.94
CA PHE A 651 14.58 27.32 2.60
C PHE A 651 13.52 27.10 1.51
N ASN A 652 13.86 27.51 0.30
CA ASN A 652 13.18 27.10 -0.93
C ASN A 652 14.18 26.43 -1.88
N ILE A 653 13.69 25.49 -2.71
CA ILE A 653 14.52 24.77 -3.66
C ILE A 653 14.11 25.05 -5.11
N LEU A 654 15.10 25.39 -5.94
CA LEU A 654 15.00 25.51 -7.38
C LEU A 654 15.39 24.17 -8.02
N ARG A 655 14.48 23.55 -8.78
CA ARG A 655 14.70 22.23 -9.40
C ARG A 655 14.91 22.36 -10.90
N PHE A 656 16.16 22.32 -11.32
CA PHE A 656 16.55 22.35 -12.72
C PHE A 656 16.68 20.94 -13.29
N THR A 657 15.89 20.61 -14.30
CA THR A 657 15.82 19.27 -14.88
C THR A 657 15.97 19.25 -16.40
N VAL A 658 15.28 20.14 -17.10
CA VAL A 658 15.25 20.23 -18.58
C VAL A 658 15.59 21.62 -19.09
N GLU A 659 15.85 22.54 -18.18
CA GLU A 659 16.26 23.91 -18.41
C GLU A 659 17.71 23.95 -18.93
N ASN A 660 17.88 24.36 -20.19
CA ASN A 660 19.22 24.46 -20.80
C ASN A 660 20.01 25.70 -20.35
N TYR A 661 19.37 26.66 -19.70
CA TYR A 661 19.98 27.93 -19.30
C TYR A 661 20.68 27.86 -17.94
N VAL A 662 20.61 26.74 -17.23
CA VAL A 662 21.19 26.56 -15.88
C VAL A 662 22.68 26.85 -15.89
N GLU A 663 23.35 26.57 -17.00
CA GLU A 663 24.77 26.83 -17.24
C GLU A 663 25.08 28.34 -17.33
N ASN A 664 24.08 29.17 -17.65
CA ASN A 664 24.21 30.61 -17.87
C ASN A 664 23.58 31.44 -16.73
N VAL A 665 23.21 30.81 -15.61
CA VAL A 665 22.66 31.54 -14.46
C VAL A 665 23.81 32.28 -13.77
N GLU A 666 23.87 33.60 -13.98
CA GLU A 666 24.86 34.48 -13.33
C GLU A 666 24.38 35.04 -11.98
N ASN A 667 23.07 35.16 -11.79
CA ASN A 667 22.47 35.66 -10.55
C ASN A 667 21.19 34.87 -10.20
N ILE A 668 21.09 34.38 -8.96
CA ILE A 668 19.93 33.61 -8.50
C ILE A 668 18.74 34.51 -8.08
N LYS A 669 18.97 35.81 -7.89
CA LYS A 669 17.93 36.81 -7.57
C LYS A 669 17.18 37.30 -8.81
N ASP A 670 17.75 37.13 -9.99
CA ASP A 670 17.10 37.49 -11.27
C ASP A 670 16.09 36.43 -11.76
N PHE A 671 15.74 35.45 -10.92
CA PHE A 671 14.75 34.42 -11.30
C PHE A 671 13.39 35.02 -11.67
N ASN A 672 12.96 36.12 -11.04
CA ASN A 672 11.72 36.83 -11.38
C ASN A 672 11.74 37.46 -12.78
N GLY A 673 12.93 37.64 -13.38
CA GLY A 673 13.14 38.28 -14.68
C GLY A 673 13.27 37.31 -15.86
N PHE A 674 13.25 35.99 -15.66
CA PHE A 674 13.42 35.04 -16.77
C PHE A 674 12.34 35.23 -17.84
N SER A 675 12.76 35.32 -19.10
CA SER A 675 11.87 35.49 -20.25
C SER A 675 10.78 34.41 -20.36
N MET A 676 11.01 33.21 -19.81
CA MET A 676 10.05 32.11 -19.73
C MET A 676 9.05 32.19 -18.57
N LEU A 677 9.24 33.08 -17.59
CA LEU A 677 8.15 33.47 -16.68
C LEU A 677 7.13 34.37 -17.38
N LYS A 678 7.44 34.90 -18.58
CA LYS A 678 6.45 35.50 -19.48
C LYS A 678 5.53 34.45 -20.13
N ASP A 679 5.90 33.16 -20.07
CA ASP A 679 5.07 32.02 -20.51
C ASP A 679 4.13 31.51 -19.40
N LYS A 680 3.37 30.45 -19.72
CA LYS A 680 2.49 29.74 -18.78
C LYS A 680 3.29 28.98 -17.72
N PHE A 681 3.16 29.40 -16.45
CA PHE A 681 3.60 28.66 -15.26
C PHE A 681 2.40 28.18 -14.42
N THR A 682 2.67 27.44 -13.34
CA THR A 682 1.67 27.07 -12.33
C THR A 682 2.14 27.40 -10.92
N ARG A 683 1.18 27.66 -10.01
CA ARG A 683 1.41 27.72 -8.56
C ARG A 683 1.31 26.35 -7.89
N GLY A 684 1.16 25.28 -8.67
CA GLY A 684 1.13 23.91 -8.14
C GLY A 684 -0.16 23.60 -7.38
N LEU A 685 -0.03 22.80 -6.33
CA LEU A 685 -1.10 22.50 -5.39
C LEU A 685 -1.06 23.41 -4.16
N TYR A 686 0.00 24.22 -3.99
CA TYR A 686 0.14 25.10 -2.84
C TYR A 686 -1.01 26.10 -2.62
N LYS A 687 -1.71 26.49 -3.70
CA LYS A 687 -2.95 27.28 -3.63
C LYS A 687 -4.23 26.48 -3.83
N ARG A 688 -4.19 25.44 -4.67
CA ARG A 688 -5.38 24.68 -5.08
C ARG A 688 -5.78 23.61 -4.07
N GLY A 689 -4.82 23.10 -3.29
CA GLY A 689 -5.00 21.92 -2.46
C GLY A 689 -5.21 20.65 -3.26
N VAL A 690 -5.53 19.58 -2.53
CA VAL A 690 -5.92 18.28 -3.07
C VAL A 690 -7.12 17.74 -2.31
N GLU A 691 -7.93 16.97 -3.03
CA GLU A 691 -8.95 16.07 -2.47
C GLU A 691 -8.30 14.78 -1.95
#